data_AF-A0A0G1B7I8-F1
#
_entry.id   AF-A0A0G1B7I8-F1
#
_cell.length_a   1.000
_cell.length_b   1.000
_cell.length_c   1.000
_cell.angle_alpha   90.00
_cell.angle_beta   90.00
_cell.angle_gamma   90.00
#
_symmetry.space_group_name_H-M   'P 1'
#
loop_
_entity.id
_entity.type
_entity.pdbx_description
1 polymer ?
#
loop_
_entity_poly.entity_id
_entity_poly.type
_entity_poly.pdbx_seq_one_letter_code
_entity_poly.pdbx_strand_id
1 'polypeptide(L)'
;MQRDILYFIWQYADLHAFIIPLGIIGLWRWSVWLLKELIALRYRPTESQYKGAVTIITPVYNEDPGVFKQALYSWKKNKPSEIIAVIDYTDLACIKVFKMFARANKRAILIITKAQGKRPALAKGIKKAKSEILALVDSDTIWASDVIKNGLPPFVDNKVAGVGTYQSVFNPKTLAQRIFDTQLDLRYCDDMAFLGASGDALICLSGRTAFYRRKVILPMLPDLVNETFMGQLVISGDDKRLTYLVLAHGWKVRYQSNSHVYTPGMRDLSSYFKQRLRWTRNSLRADLRALKEGWVFKHKALVFFQLDKIAQAIVVILSPIYFFVALLTGVWQLALLILLWWSVSRLIKMSPHLRRRPGDIVILPIFIVYSFLTAVIKVYAIFTLNNQGWITRWDKERLQSFTFFKLAPAYAGTLGIILLLSVGVFLFKQYTFFIPQEEHRKLVAAMLPTTSTIALANQTSVLGAKIVKQKELLVKKYVMRDGDTLASVAQKYDVTIDNLLHANASRITNWNTLEPGFILSIPGKDMVLSPQRFNYQRIYKDNLGITYDSTSNTITVSGRGIILTLADIKNSVGKERLEEVKPGVWYLKSNLSLRSGVTLNLDKNEATWIKMASSKKGFVFLQAFNAAIYINGVKITSWDEKQNDFDREIKDGRSYIMVKDNSRMDLYSADIGYLGYARTPDLNASPYGIAWKMSKGKLLNTLLTGEVINSRFHNNYFGAYTFGATGMVWRGNKLYDNVRYGLDPHDDSNGFLVENNVAYNNGAHGIIFSKRCMYNTIRNNYSYNNKLHGIMLHEKSDNNIIENNIFEGNMNGIALWRASNNIVRNNIIRNNKHGIRVTVESRENIIEYNRITGSRLYGIYLYEDADKNIIQENIALGNDSAIYIKTKENIISRNTLENNRIGVYFLEKAGNNIVSENKILYNTSYGIYTKTNSGLSNPTASNVLYRNRKDIVARKSKTLIDHQN
;
A
#
# COMPACT_ATOMS: atom_id res chain seq x y z
N MET A 1 -19.07 25.28 -19.31
CA MET A 1 -17.71 25.83 -19.13
C MET A 1 -17.35 26.12 -17.67
N GLN A 2 -18.03 27.02 -16.93
CA GLN A 2 -17.75 27.26 -15.49
C GLN A 2 -18.01 26.00 -14.62
N ARG A 3 -19.09 25.26 -14.88
CA ARG A 3 -19.40 23.99 -14.21
C ARG A 3 -18.40 22.86 -14.50
N ASP A 4 -17.83 22.83 -15.70
CA ASP A 4 -16.83 21.82 -16.10
C ASP A 4 -15.46 22.10 -15.50
N ILE A 5 -15.07 23.39 -15.40
CA ILE A 5 -13.86 23.81 -14.70
C ILE A 5 -13.98 23.50 -13.20
N LEU A 6 -15.14 23.79 -12.58
CA LEU A 6 -15.42 23.37 -11.20
C LEU A 6 -15.34 21.84 -11.07
N TYR A 7 -15.97 21.07 -11.95
CA TYR A 7 -15.92 19.61 -11.94
C TYR A 7 -14.48 19.07 -12.00
N PHE A 8 -13.63 19.61 -12.88
CA PHE A 8 -12.21 19.25 -12.95
C PHE A 8 -11.46 19.65 -11.67
N ILE A 9 -11.70 20.84 -11.11
CA ILE A 9 -11.12 21.27 -9.83
C ILE A 9 -11.53 20.31 -8.69
N TRP A 10 -12.80 19.86 -8.65
CA TRP A 10 -13.33 18.95 -7.64
C TRP A 10 -12.83 17.51 -7.80
N GLN A 11 -12.65 17.03 -9.03
CA GLN A 11 -12.12 15.69 -9.31
C GLN A 11 -10.67 15.52 -8.85
N TYR A 12 -9.89 16.60 -8.87
CA TYR A 12 -8.52 16.61 -8.37
C TYR A 12 -8.40 17.13 -6.93
N ALA A 13 -9.47 17.63 -6.30
CA ALA A 13 -9.46 18.15 -4.93
C ALA A 13 -9.02 17.11 -3.88
N ASP A 14 -9.39 15.83 -4.06
CA ASP A 14 -8.92 14.73 -3.19
C ASP A 14 -7.41 14.51 -3.26
N LEU A 15 -6.81 14.79 -4.42
CA LEU A 15 -5.36 14.76 -4.61
C LEU A 15 -4.69 15.88 -3.78
N HIS A 16 -5.35 17.03 -3.67
CA HIS A 16 -4.92 18.15 -2.84
C HIS A 16 -5.07 17.83 -1.34
N ALA A 17 -6.19 17.25 -0.90
CA ALA A 17 -6.38 16.84 0.50
C ALA A 17 -5.30 15.85 0.97
N PHE A 18 -4.92 14.91 0.10
CA PHE A 18 -3.88 13.93 0.41
C PHE A 18 -2.48 14.58 0.47
N ILE A 19 -2.12 15.48 -0.45
CA ILE A 19 -0.79 16.10 -0.46
C ILE A 19 -0.64 17.22 0.59
N ILE A 20 -1.72 17.88 1.01
CA ILE A 20 -1.67 19.06 1.88
C ILE A 20 -0.85 18.85 3.16
N PRO A 21 -0.99 17.76 3.94
CA PRO A 21 -0.15 17.60 5.12
C PRO A 21 1.33 17.48 4.76
N LEU A 22 1.67 16.76 3.68
CA LEU A 22 3.05 16.69 3.19
C LEU A 22 3.53 18.07 2.70
N GLY A 23 2.64 18.86 2.11
CA GLY A 23 2.86 20.25 1.69
C GLY A 23 3.09 21.20 2.87
N ILE A 24 2.24 21.15 3.90
CA ILE A 24 2.36 21.93 5.15
C ILE A 24 3.65 21.57 5.87
N ILE A 25 3.93 20.27 5.99
CA ILE A 25 5.19 19.76 6.51
C ILE A 25 6.35 20.32 5.68
N GLY A 26 6.26 20.24 4.35
CA GLY A 26 7.25 20.77 3.43
C GLY A 26 7.49 22.26 3.64
N LEU A 27 6.43 23.07 3.66
CA LEU A 27 6.45 24.50 3.91
C LEU A 27 7.10 24.79 5.25
N TRP A 28 6.63 24.18 6.34
CA TRP A 28 7.23 24.36 7.66
C TRP A 28 8.72 24.00 7.67
N ARG A 29 9.11 22.85 7.10
CA ARG A 29 10.51 22.42 7.01
C ARG A 29 11.38 23.42 6.24
N TRP A 30 10.84 23.99 5.16
CA TRP A 30 11.53 24.96 4.33
C TRP A 30 11.53 26.36 4.93
N SER A 31 10.49 26.75 5.65
CA SER A 31 10.45 27.99 6.45
C SER A 31 11.47 27.94 7.57
N VAL A 32 11.61 26.81 8.28
CA VAL A 32 12.65 26.64 9.30
C VAL A 32 14.04 26.69 8.67
N TRP A 33 14.25 26.01 7.53
CA TRP A 33 15.52 26.07 6.83
C TRP A 33 15.83 27.49 6.35
N LEU A 34 14.87 28.18 5.73
CA LEU A 34 15.01 29.55 5.23
C LEU A 34 15.26 30.52 6.39
N LEU A 35 14.55 30.40 7.51
CA LEU A 35 14.79 31.20 8.70
C LEU A 35 16.23 31.05 9.18
N LYS A 36 16.70 29.80 9.27
CA LYS A 36 18.08 29.52 9.67
C LYS A 36 19.07 30.12 8.68
N GLU A 37 18.80 30.00 7.38
CA GLU A 37 19.63 30.54 6.31
C GLU A 37 19.70 32.07 6.36
N LEU A 38 18.55 32.74 6.47
CA LEU A 38 18.46 34.20 6.56
C LEU A 38 19.19 34.75 7.79
N ILE A 39 19.13 34.05 8.92
CA ILE A 39 19.89 34.41 10.12
C ILE A 39 21.38 34.10 9.92
N ALA A 40 21.72 32.95 9.31
CA ALA A 40 23.09 32.59 8.98
C ALA A 40 23.75 33.60 8.02
N LEU A 41 23.01 34.25 7.13
CA LEU A 41 23.54 35.33 6.28
C LEU A 41 24.07 36.53 7.09
N ARG A 42 23.57 36.75 8.31
CA ARG A 42 24.05 37.79 9.22
C ARG A 42 25.30 37.38 9.99
N TYR A 43 25.67 36.11 9.93
CA TYR A 43 26.87 35.63 10.59
C TYR A 43 28.13 36.23 9.94
N ARG A 44 29.03 36.73 10.79
CA ARG A 44 30.37 37.18 10.41
C ARG A 44 31.37 36.59 11.41
N PRO A 45 32.53 36.09 10.94
CA PRO A 45 33.60 35.70 11.86
C PRO A 45 34.11 36.94 12.60
N THR A 46 34.60 36.74 13.82
CA THR A 46 35.26 37.80 14.58
C THR A 46 36.66 38.03 14.00
N GLU A 47 36.98 39.28 13.66
CA GLU A 47 38.26 39.67 13.05
C GLU A 47 39.20 40.45 13.99
N SER A 48 38.77 40.72 15.23
CA SER A 48 39.56 41.45 16.22
C SER A 48 40.89 40.75 16.53
N GLN A 49 41.93 41.52 16.79
CA GLN A 49 43.21 40.93 17.21
C GLN A 49 43.15 40.51 18.67
N TYR A 50 43.27 39.20 18.93
CA TYR A 50 43.52 38.64 20.25
C TYR A 50 44.88 37.95 20.27
N LYS A 51 45.77 38.38 21.16
CA LYS A 51 47.05 37.70 21.40
C LYS A 51 46.93 36.89 22.68
N GLY A 52 46.98 35.56 22.55
CA GLY A 52 46.97 34.64 23.69
C GLY A 52 47.89 33.46 23.42
N ALA A 53 48.57 32.98 24.48
CA ALA A 53 49.30 31.74 24.42
C ALA A 53 48.33 30.57 24.19
N VAL A 54 48.71 29.60 23.35
CA VAL A 54 47.89 28.44 23.03
C VAL A 54 48.65 27.14 23.27
N THR A 55 48.07 26.27 24.09
CA THR A 55 48.52 24.89 24.26
C THR A 55 47.63 23.96 23.45
N ILE A 56 48.21 23.17 22.55
CA ILE A 56 47.50 22.09 21.86
C ILE A 56 47.52 20.85 22.74
N ILE A 57 46.37 20.18 22.89
CA ILE A 57 46.23 18.95 23.64
C ILE A 57 45.57 17.92 22.74
N THR A 58 46.26 16.80 22.51
CA THR A 58 45.72 15.70 21.72
C THR A 58 45.79 14.37 22.48
N PRO A 59 44.65 13.69 22.70
CA PRO A 59 44.63 12.30 23.11
C PRO A 59 44.87 11.40 21.88
N VAL A 60 45.77 10.43 21.99
CA VAL A 60 46.13 9.54 20.87
C VAL A 60 45.96 8.09 21.28
N TYR A 61 45.26 7.31 20.45
CA TYR A 61 45.02 5.89 20.68
C TYR A 61 44.83 5.13 19.37
N ASN A 62 45.75 4.21 19.10
CA ASN A 62 45.81 3.34 17.93
C ASN A 62 45.57 4.09 16.61
N GLU A 63 46.19 5.28 16.48
CA GLU A 63 46.06 6.15 15.31
C GLU A 63 46.99 5.70 14.19
N ASP A 64 46.64 6.02 12.94
CA ASP A 64 47.58 5.84 11.83
C ASP A 64 48.81 6.75 12.04
N PRO A 65 50.03 6.19 12.16
CA PRO A 65 51.22 6.99 12.48
C PRO A 65 51.53 8.04 11.41
N GLY A 66 51.18 7.79 10.14
CA GLY A 66 51.36 8.71 9.03
C GLY A 66 50.42 9.91 9.11
N VAL A 67 49.13 9.65 9.36
CA VAL A 67 48.12 10.71 9.58
C VAL A 67 48.47 11.53 10.81
N PHE A 68 48.84 10.89 11.92
CA PHE A 68 49.23 11.60 13.15
C PHE A 68 50.47 12.47 12.94
N LYS A 69 51.49 11.96 12.21
CA LYS A 69 52.65 12.76 11.81
C LYS A 69 52.22 13.98 11.01
N GLN A 70 51.38 13.81 9.99
CA GLN A 70 50.91 14.93 9.17
C GLN A 70 50.17 15.99 10.00
N ALA A 71 49.32 15.56 10.92
CA ALA A 71 48.61 16.43 11.86
C ALA A 71 49.59 17.25 12.73
N LEU A 72 50.57 16.60 13.37
CA LEU A 72 51.58 17.26 14.22
C LEU A 72 52.34 18.39 13.50
N TYR A 73 52.79 18.14 12.27
CA TYR A 73 53.52 19.16 11.50
C TYR A 73 52.60 20.31 11.05
N SER A 74 51.33 20.05 10.77
CA SER A 74 50.35 21.10 10.46
C SER A 74 50.09 22.02 11.66
N TRP A 75 50.04 21.45 12.87
CA TRP A 75 49.89 22.21 14.11
C TRP A 75 51.12 23.06 14.41
N LYS A 76 52.32 22.51 14.21
CA LYS A 76 53.59 23.23 14.37
C LYS A 76 53.64 24.51 13.52
N LYS A 77 53.09 24.46 12.29
CA LYS A 77 53.05 25.60 11.35
C LYS A 77 52.27 26.80 11.92
N ASN A 78 51.32 26.58 12.82
CA ASN A 78 50.54 27.62 13.49
C ASN A 78 51.23 28.24 14.71
N LYS A 79 52.46 27.80 15.03
CA LYS A 79 53.31 28.33 16.11
C LYS A 79 52.63 28.36 17.51
N PRO A 80 52.06 27.24 17.99
CA PRO A 80 51.54 27.17 19.37
C PRO A 80 52.66 27.34 20.41
N SER A 81 52.26 27.68 21.64
CA SER A 81 53.16 27.80 22.79
C SER A 81 53.68 26.44 23.25
N GLU A 82 52.83 25.42 23.22
CA GLU A 82 53.18 24.03 23.52
C GLU A 82 52.22 23.04 22.84
N ILE A 83 52.69 21.81 22.60
CA ILE A 83 51.89 20.70 22.07
C ILE A 83 52.02 19.53 23.04
N ILE A 84 50.93 19.13 23.68
CA ILE A 84 50.87 18.03 24.63
C ILE A 84 50.14 16.86 23.97
N ALA A 85 50.85 15.77 23.72
CA ALA A 85 50.23 14.51 23.31
C ALA A 85 50.09 13.57 24.50
N VAL A 86 48.87 13.13 24.75
CA VAL A 86 48.53 12.14 25.78
C VAL A 86 48.25 10.82 25.07
N ILE A 87 49.27 9.97 24.97
CA ILE A 87 49.24 8.75 24.18
C ILE A 87 49.04 7.54 25.09
N ASP A 88 48.14 6.64 24.71
CA ASP A 88 47.97 5.38 25.41
C ASP A 88 49.24 4.53 25.37
N TYR A 89 49.53 3.85 26.48
CA TYR A 89 50.75 3.04 26.64
C TYR A 89 50.88 1.91 25.61
N THR A 90 49.77 1.49 24.98
CA THR A 90 49.77 0.43 23.97
C THR A 90 50.10 0.92 22.55
N ASP A 91 50.01 2.22 22.28
CA ASP A 91 50.25 2.79 20.94
C ASP A 91 51.73 3.13 20.73
N LEU A 92 52.56 2.07 20.66
CA LEU A 92 54.02 2.19 20.51
C LEU A 92 54.43 2.94 19.23
N ALA A 93 53.63 2.82 18.16
CA ALA A 93 53.91 3.46 16.88
C ALA A 93 53.76 4.98 16.96
N CYS A 94 52.65 5.48 17.52
CA CYS A 94 52.46 6.93 17.69
C CYS A 94 53.39 7.52 18.77
N ILE A 95 53.74 6.75 19.80
CA ILE A 95 54.79 7.14 20.77
C ILE A 95 56.12 7.39 20.04
N LYS A 96 56.53 6.50 19.13
CA LYS A 96 57.75 6.66 18.33
C LYS A 96 57.69 7.91 17.47
N VAL A 97 56.58 8.14 16.75
CA VAL A 97 56.37 9.34 15.93
C VAL A 97 56.49 10.62 16.77
N PHE A 98 55.84 10.68 17.93
CA PHE A 98 55.87 11.88 18.76
C PHE A 98 57.25 12.12 19.38
N LYS A 99 57.96 11.07 19.82
CA LYS A 99 59.34 11.20 20.32
C LYS A 99 60.27 11.80 19.26
N MET A 100 60.15 11.36 18.00
CA MET A 100 60.93 11.94 16.89
C MET A 100 60.57 13.41 16.65
N PHE A 101 59.28 13.75 16.67
CA PHE A 101 58.82 15.14 16.55
C PHE A 101 59.32 16.03 17.70
N ALA A 102 59.30 15.54 18.94
CA ALA A 102 59.72 16.27 20.13
C ALA A 102 61.22 16.57 20.16
N ARG A 103 62.07 15.69 19.61
CA ARG A 103 63.50 15.98 19.42
C ARG A 103 63.73 17.24 18.58
N ALA A 104 62.88 17.48 17.58
CA ALA A 104 62.93 18.65 16.69
C ALA A 104 61.99 19.81 17.13
N ASN A 105 61.37 19.71 18.31
CA ASN A 105 60.45 20.71 18.82
C ASN A 105 60.42 20.70 20.36
N LYS A 106 61.24 21.56 20.97
CA LYS A 106 61.36 21.69 22.45
C LYS A 106 60.03 22.05 23.16
N ARG A 107 59.00 22.47 22.43
CA ARG A 107 57.66 22.81 22.94
C ARG A 107 56.69 21.62 22.92
N ALA A 108 57.14 20.42 22.54
CA ALA A 108 56.33 19.21 22.50
C ALA A 108 56.51 18.37 23.77
N ILE A 109 55.40 18.04 24.44
CA ILE A 109 55.37 17.30 25.71
C ILE A 109 54.62 15.99 25.50
N LEU A 110 55.26 14.87 25.83
CA LEU A 110 54.67 13.54 25.76
C LEU A 110 54.17 13.12 27.16
N ILE A 111 52.92 12.68 27.25
CA ILE A 111 52.37 12.01 28.43
C ILE A 111 51.93 10.61 27.99
N ILE A 112 52.53 9.58 28.58
CA ILE A 112 52.08 8.19 28.36
C ILE A 112 51.05 7.86 29.44
N THR A 113 49.86 7.41 29.05
CA THR A 113 48.76 7.13 29.98
C THR A 113 48.34 5.66 29.95
N LYS A 114 48.06 5.11 31.14
CA LYS A 114 47.33 3.84 31.34
C LYS A 114 45.83 4.03 31.57
N ALA A 115 45.39 5.28 31.75
CA ALA A 115 43.98 5.60 31.96
C ALA A 115 43.19 5.36 30.68
N GLN A 116 42.17 4.52 30.77
CA GLN A 116 41.35 4.12 29.63
C GLN A 116 40.37 5.23 29.25
N GLY A 117 40.21 5.49 27.95
CA GLY A 117 39.24 6.46 27.44
C GLY A 117 39.82 7.84 27.11
N LYS A 118 39.17 8.51 26.15
CA LYS A 118 39.57 9.84 25.65
C LYS A 118 39.42 10.95 26.71
N ARG A 119 38.37 10.90 27.54
CA ARG A 119 38.06 11.91 28.57
C ARG A 119 39.14 11.99 29.66
N PRO A 120 39.59 10.88 30.28
CA PRO A 120 40.73 10.92 31.21
C PRO A 120 42.03 11.41 30.57
N ALA A 121 42.31 11.02 29.32
CA ALA A 121 43.48 11.48 28.59
C ALA A 121 43.46 13.00 28.37
N LEU A 122 42.33 13.55 27.92
CA LEU A 122 42.11 15.00 27.81
C LEU A 122 42.30 15.70 29.16
N ALA A 123 41.71 15.17 30.23
CA ALA A 123 41.83 15.76 31.57
C ALA A 123 43.29 15.84 32.06
N LYS A 124 44.11 14.80 31.81
CA LYS A 124 45.56 14.83 32.11
C LYS A 124 46.29 15.92 31.32
N GLY A 125 46.00 16.04 30.03
CA GLY A 125 46.57 17.08 29.18
C GLY A 125 46.19 18.49 29.65
N ILE A 126 44.92 18.71 29.97
CA ILE A 126 44.39 20.01 30.44
C ILE A 126 45.03 20.43 31.77
N LYS A 127 45.21 19.49 32.70
CA LYS A 127 45.91 19.74 33.98
C LYS A 127 47.38 20.15 33.76
N LYS A 128 48.06 19.53 32.79
CA LYS A 128 49.47 19.81 32.49
C LYS A 128 49.70 21.11 31.73
N ALA A 129 48.75 21.49 30.90
CA ALA A 129 48.85 22.68 30.05
C ALA A 129 49.01 23.97 30.88
N LYS A 130 49.79 24.92 30.35
CA LYS A 130 50.13 26.19 31.00
C LYS A 130 49.48 27.40 30.35
N SER A 131 49.15 27.32 29.06
CA SER A 131 48.62 28.46 28.32
C SER A 131 47.23 28.87 28.79
N GLU A 132 46.90 30.14 28.59
CA GLU A 132 45.58 30.69 28.89
C GLU A 132 44.48 30.01 28.05
N ILE A 133 44.75 29.81 26.76
CA ILE A 133 43.86 29.14 25.82
C ILE A 133 44.39 27.75 25.51
N LEU A 134 43.49 26.76 25.53
CA LEU A 134 43.76 25.37 25.21
C LEU A 134 43.06 25.01 23.90
N ALA A 135 43.79 24.48 22.93
CA ALA A 135 43.22 23.86 21.74
C ALA A 135 43.12 22.34 21.97
N LEU A 136 41.92 21.82 22.10
CA LEU A 136 41.68 20.38 22.16
C LEU A 136 41.53 19.85 20.73
N VAL A 137 42.37 18.89 20.34
CA VAL A 137 42.54 18.48 18.95
C VAL A 137 42.57 16.95 18.82
N ASP A 138 41.77 16.41 17.90
CA ASP A 138 41.81 14.98 17.57
C ASP A 138 43.12 14.63 16.83
N SER A 139 43.67 13.44 17.10
CA SER A 139 44.95 12.98 16.55
C SER A 139 45.01 12.91 15.02
N ASP A 140 43.85 12.91 14.34
CA ASP A 140 43.71 12.83 12.89
C ASP A 140 43.41 14.18 12.22
N THR A 141 43.42 15.29 12.97
CA THR A 141 43.00 16.60 12.44
C THR A 141 44.17 17.41 11.88
N ILE A 142 44.07 17.79 10.61
CA ILE A 142 45.08 18.59 9.89
C ILE A 142 44.66 20.07 9.92
N TRP A 143 45.55 20.98 10.29
CA TRP A 143 45.27 22.42 10.36
C TRP A 143 45.67 23.16 9.07
N ALA A 144 44.87 24.14 8.66
CA ALA A 144 45.34 25.22 7.78
C ALA A 144 46.43 26.05 8.48
N SER A 145 47.14 26.92 7.77
CA SER A 145 48.28 27.68 8.33
C SER A 145 47.92 28.79 9.32
N ASP A 146 46.65 29.16 9.40
CA ASP A 146 46.12 30.34 10.11
C ASP A 146 45.01 30.00 11.13
N VAL A 147 44.91 28.74 11.55
CA VAL A 147 43.90 28.23 12.49
C VAL A 147 43.94 28.94 13.84
N ILE A 148 45.12 29.13 14.43
CA ILE A 148 45.25 29.89 15.71
C ILE A 148 44.92 31.36 15.49
N LYS A 149 45.49 31.97 14.44
CA LYS A 149 45.28 33.38 14.09
C LYS A 149 43.79 33.71 14.00
N ASN A 150 43.01 32.84 13.38
CA ASN A 150 41.59 33.05 13.13
C ASN A 150 40.68 32.47 14.22
N GLY A 151 41.17 31.56 15.07
CA GLY A 151 40.39 30.91 16.13
C GLY A 151 40.39 31.66 17.47
N LEU A 152 41.39 32.50 17.70
CA LEU A 152 41.53 33.30 18.93
C LEU A 152 40.68 34.58 19.04
N PRO A 153 40.35 35.31 17.96
CA PRO A 153 39.64 36.59 18.02
C PRO A 153 38.42 36.65 18.96
N PRO A 154 37.55 35.62 19.06
CA PRO A 154 36.37 35.71 19.93
C PRO A 154 36.68 35.78 21.43
N PHE A 155 37.90 35.45 21.86
CA PHE A 155 38.32 35.59 23.26
C PHE A 155 38.59 37.05 23.68
N VAL A 156 38.41 38.04 22.82
CA VAL A 156 38.32 39.44 23.28
C VAL A 156 37.15 39.61 24.27
N ASP A 157 36.04 38.87 24.11
CA ASP A 157 34.99 38.79 25.12
C ASP A 157 35.43 37.85 26.25
N ASN A 158 35.60 38.40 27.46
CA ASN A 158 35.97 37.64 28.65
C ASN A 158 34.95 36.58 29.05
N LYS A 159 33.68 36.69 28.61
CA LYS A 159 32.61 35.70 28.82
C LYS A 159 32.64 34.56 27.79
N VAL A 160 33.44 34.66 26.73
CA VAL A 160 33.66 33.55 25.78
C VAL A 160 34.65 32.57 26.38
N ALA A 161 34.19 31.34 26.59
CA ALA A 161 34.97 30.26 27.15
C ALA A 161 35.38 29.22 26.11
N GLY A 162 34.71 29.14 24.96
CA GLY A 162 35.07 28.19 23.90
C GLY A 162 34.83 28.68 22.48
N VAL A 163 35.67 28.25 21.53
CA VAL A 163 35.57 28.60 20.11
C VAL A 163 35.72 27.37 19.24
N GLY A 164 34.80 27.16 18.28
CA GLY A 164 34.83 26.08 17.31
C GLY A 164 35.30 26.52 15.93
N THR A 165 35.86 25.57 15.17
CA THR A 165 36.44 25.77 13.83
C THR A 165 35.51 25.30 12.70
N TYR A 166 35.72 25.82 11.49
CA TYR A 166 35.17 25.25 10.25
C TYR A 166 35.92 23.96 9.88
N GLN A 167 35.19 22.95 9.39
CA GLN A 167 35.76 21.62 9.16
C GLN A 167 35.32 21.05 7.82
N SER A 168 36.24 20.43 7.09
CA SER A 168 35.94 19.70 5.85
C SER A 168 36.79 18.43 5.73
N VAL A 169 36.47 17.57 4.77
CA VAL A 169 37.28 16.38 4.47
C VAL A 169 38.51 16.79 3.67
N PHE A 170 39.68 16.25 4.04
CA PHE A 170 40.92 16.47 3.31
C PHE A 170 40.90 15.67 2.00
N ASN A 171 40.78 16.37 0.87
CA ASN A 171 40.80 15.81 -0.48
C ASN A 171 39.90 14.54 -0.66
N PRO A 172 38.56 14.67 -0.52
CA PRO A 172 37.64 13.54 -0.62
C PRO A 172 37.71 12.86 -1.99
N LYS A 173 37.99 11.55 -2.02
CA LYS A 173 38.06 10.75 -3.25
C LYS A 173 36.90 9.76 -3.35
N THR A 174 36.63 9.03 -2.26
CA THR A 174 35.59 7.99 -2.24
C THR A 174 34.18 8.57 -2.05
N LEU A 175 33.16 7.79 -2.40
CA LEU A 175 31.76 8.17 -2.20
C LEU A 175 31.44 8.51 -0.72
N ALA A 176 31.96 7.71 0.23
CA ALA A 176 31.78 7.96 1.66
C ALA A 176 32.42 9.29 2.10
N GLN A 177 33.63 9.58 1.61
CA GLN A 177 34.32 10.84 1.88
C GLN A 177 33.58 12.04 1.29
N ARG A 178 33.08 11.94 0.06
CA ARG A 178 32.31 13.02 -0.59
C ARG A 178 31.01 13.31 0.15
N ILE A 179 30.22 12.27 0.47
CA ILE A 179 28.99 12.41 1.27
C ILE A 179 29.30 13.02 2.65
N PHE A 180 30.40 12.61 3.27
CA PHE A 180 30.81 13.15 4.56
C PHE A 180 31.23 14.63 4.45
N ASP A 181 31.96 15.01 3.40
CA ASP A 181 32.32 16.41 3.13
C ASP A 181 31.08 17.29 2.94
N THR A 182 30.12 16.85 2.12
CA THR A 182 28.82 17.53 1.95
C THR A 182 28.09 17.69 3.29
N GLN A 183 28.15 16.69 4.16
CA GLN A 183 27.50 16.72 5.47
C GLN A 183 28.21 17.66 6.46
N LEU A 184 29.51 17.89 6.30
CA LEU A 184 30.25 18.89 7.06
C LEU A 184 29.93 20.31 6.57
N ASP A 185 29.83 20.53 5.25
CA ASP A 185 29.41 21.83 4.70
C ASP A 185 28.03 22.22 5.24
N LEU A 186 27.04 21.33 5.14
CA LEU A 186 25.71 21.57 5.71
C LEU A 186 25.73 21.90 7.20
N ARG A 187 26.67 21.32 7.96
CA ARG A 187 26.81 21.62 9.39
C ARG A 187 27.43 23.00 9.61
N TYR A 188 28.49 23.33 8.90
CA TYR A 188 29.30 24.51 9.23
C TYR A 188 28.89 25.76 8.47
N CYS A 189 28.41 25.62 7.23
CA CYS A 189 27.85 26.72 6.45
C CYS A 189 26.44 27.09 6.92
N ASP A 190 25.63 26.12 7.35
CA ASP A 190 24.22 26.37 7.70
C ASP A 190 24.01 26.33 9.23
N ASP A 191 24.19 25.16 9.87
CA ASP A 191 23.79 24.97 11.28
C ASP A 191 24.62 25.82 12.26
N MET A 192 25.94 25.82 12.12
CA MET A 192 26.85 26.55 13.00
C MET A 192 26.83 28.06 12.71
N ALA A 193 26.67 28.46 11.45
CA ALA A 193 26.49 29.86 11.09
C ALA A 193 25.18 30.41 11.67
N PHE A 194 24.08 29.66 11.57
CA PHE A 194 22.80 30.02 12.20
C PHE A 194 22.94 30.20 13.72
N LEU A 195 23.48 29.21 14.43
CA LEU A 195 23.62 29.29 15.88
C LEU A 195 24.60 30.40 16.29
N GLY A 196 25.68 30.60 15.52
CA GLY A 196 26.65 31.67 15.74
C GLY A 196 26.08 33.07 15.52
N ALA A 197 25.19 33.26 14.54
CA ALA A 197 24.46 34.52 14.35
C ALA A 197 23.34 34.73 15.37
N SER A 198 22.75 33.65 15.89
CA SER A 198 21.62 33.72 16.82
C SER A 198 22.04 33.98 18.28
N GLY A 199 23.32 33.85 18.60
CA GLY A 199 23.85 34.20 19.90
C GLY A 199 24.99 33.30 20.37
N ASP A 200 25.03 33.08 21.68
CA ASP A 200 26.25 32.69 22.37
C ASP A 200 26.38 31.20 22.69
N ALA A 201 25.57 30.38 22.00
CA ALA A 201 25.42 28.96 22.30
C ALA A 201 25.43 28.11 21.03
N LEU A 202 26.19 27.02 21.06
CA LEU A 202 26.38 26.11 19.93
C LEU A 202 26.07 24.67 20.33
N ILE A 203 25.70 23.85 19.34
CA ILE A 203 25.30 22.46 19.59
C ILE A 203 26.45 21.56 20.05
N CYS A 204 27.67 21.84 19.59
CA CYS A 204 28.90 21.09 19.91
C CYS A 204 30.09 21.77 19.23
N LEU A 205 31.11 22.12 20.02
CA LEU A 205 32.44 22.45 19.53
C LEU A 205 33.17 21.13 19.25
N SER A 206 33.26 20.74 17.99
CA SER A 206 33.74 19.42 17.54
C SER A 206 35.16 19.12 18.02
N GLY A 207 35.38 17.89 18.48
CA GLY A 207 36.67 17.41 19.00
C GLY A 207 37.84 17.46 18.01
N ARG A 208 37.57 17.57 16.70
CA ARG A 208 38.61 17.78 15.69
C ARG A 208 39.48 18.97 16.06
N THR A 209 38.87 20.11 16.38
CA THR A 209 39.57 21.25 17.00
C THR A 209 38.56 22.17 17.68
N ALA A 210 38.78 22.44 18.96
CA ALA A 210 38.05 23.46 19.70
C ALA A 210 39.01 24.19 20.68
N PHE A 211 38.93 25.51 20.73
CA PHE A 211 39.68 26.32 21.69
C PHE A 211 38.85 26.55 22.95
N TYR A 212 39.48 26.54 24.12
CA TYR A 212 38.83 26.80 25.40
C TYR A 212 39.71 27.62 26.34
N ARG A 213 39.10 28.49 27.15
CA ARG A 213 39.81 29.11 28.28
C ARG A 213 40.14 28.07 29.33
N ARG A 214 41.42 27.90 29.63
CA ARG A 214 41.91 26.95 30.64
C ARG A 214 41.21 27.15 31.99
N LYS A 215 41.12 28.40 32.45
CA LYS A 215 40.52 28.76 33.75
C LYS A 215 39.06 28.33 33.89
N VAL A 216 38.34 28.19 32.78
CA VAL A 216 36.91 27.80 32.77
C VAL A 216 36.76 26.28 32.77
N ILE A 217 37.50 25.57 31.91
CA ILE A 217 37.29 24.12 31.74
C ILE A 217 38.04 23.24 32.75
N LEU A 218 39.10 23.76 33.38
CA LEU A 218 39.87 23.03 34.39
C LEU A 218 39.02 22.57 35.60
N PRO A 219 38.15 23.41 36.22
CA PRO A 219 37.28 22.96 37.31
C PRO A 219 36.17 21.99 36.86
N MET A 220 35.84 21.94 35.56
CA MET A 220 34.76 21.09 35.01
C MET A 220 35.23 19.66 34.68
N LEU A 221 36.52 19.35 34.86
CA LEU A 221 37.08 18.03 34.51
C LEU A 221 36.42 16.85 35.24
N PRO A 222 36.07 16.92 36.54
CA PRO A 222 35.35 15.83 37.21
C PRO A 222 34.01 15.50 36.54
N ASP A 223 33.23 16.53 36.19
CA ASP A 223 31.92 16.36 35.53
C ASP A 223 32.03 15.90 34.08
N LEU A 224 33.17 16.18 33.43
CA LEU A 224 33.49 15.65 32.11
C LEU A 224 33.84 14.16 32.18
N VAL A 225 34.67 13.75 33.14
CA VAL A 225 35.18 12.37 33.22
C VAL A 225 34.15 11.40 33.79
N ASN A 226 33.39 11.82 34.80
CA ASN A 226 32.49 10.94 35.56
C ASN A 226 31.02 11.02 35.09
N GLU A 227 30.77 11.47 33.86
CA GLU A 227 29.40 11.58 33.34
C GLU A 227 28.72 10.20 33.27
N THR A 228 27.54 10.08 33.86
CA THR A 228 26.67 8.90 33.73
C THR A 228 25.40 9.21 32.95
N PHE A 229 24.85 8.20 32.26
CA PHE A 229 23.55 8.25 31.61
C PHE A 229 22.85 6.90 31.83
N MET A 230 21.61 6.92 32.34
CA MET A 230 20.86 5.69 32.70
C MET A 230 21.70 4.71 33.57
N GLY A 231 22.38 5.25 34.57
CA GLY A 231 23.20 4.47 35.52
C GLY A 231 24.55 3.97 34.98
N GLN A 232 24.88 4.19 33.71
CA GLN A 232 26.15 3.75 33.11
C GLN A 232 27.09 4.92 32.82
N LEU A 233 28.40 4.70 33.00
CA LEU A 233 29.43 5.67 32.65
C LEU A 233 29.42 5.95 31.14
N VAL A 234 29.46 7.22 30.76
CA VAL A 234 29.48 7.67 29.37
C VAL A 234 30.92 7.78 28.88
N ILE A 235 31.30 6.88 27.97
CA ILE A 235 32.70 6.76 27.53
C ILE A 235 33.05 7.61 26.30
N SER A 236 32.08 8.24 25.61
CA SER A 236 32.31 9.00 24.37
C SER A 236 31.50 10.31 24.31
N GLY A 237 31.82 11.20 23.36
CA GLY A 237 31.15 12.51 23.23
C GLY A 237 31.69 13.59 24.17
N ASP A 238 32.99 13.52 24.46
CA ASP A 238 33.76 14.49 25.24
C ASP A 238 33.57 15.93 24.77
N ASP A 239 33.61 16.15 23.47
CA ASP A 239 33.50 17.45 22.81
C ASP A 239 32.16 18.15 23.09
N LYS A 240 31.05 17.44 22.87
CA LYS A 240 29.71 17.94 23.13
C LYS A 240 29.45 18.11 24.63
N ARG A 241 29.89 17.15 25.47
CA ARG A 241 29.72 17.25 26.92
C ARG A 241 30.43 18.48 27.47
N LEU A 242 31.67 18.72 27.04
CA LEU A 242 32.42 19.91 27.48
C LEU A 242 31.76 21.21 27.00
N THR A 243 31.28 21.24 25.76
CA THR A 243 30.51 22.39 25.24
C THR A 243 29.30 22.70 26.15
N TYR A 244 28.59 21.66 26.59
CA TYR A 244 27.39 21.81 27.42
C TYR A 244 27.70 22.14 28.87
N LEU A 245 28.78 21.63 29.44
CA LEU A 245 29.25 22.04 30.76
C LEU A 245 29.57 23.53 30.78
N VAL A 246 30.27 24.03 29.76
CA VAL A 246 30.60 25.45 29.62
C VAL A 246 29.32 26.30 29.56
N LEU A 247 28.35 25.91 28.72
CA LEU A 247 27.07 26.60 28.58
C LEU A 247 26.20 26.55 29.85
N ALA A 248 26.11 25.40 30.50
CA ALA A 248 25.32 25.22 31.72
C ALA A 248 25.82 26.09 32.88
N HIS A 249 27.14 26.37 32.92
CA HIS A 249 27.75 27.30 33.87
C HIS A 249 27.67 28.77 33.44
N GLY A 250 26.92 29.09 32.38
CA GLY A 250 26.63 30.46 31.94
C GLY A 250 27.71 31.10 31.07
N TRP A 251 28.72 30.35 30.62
CA TRP A 251 29.73 30.85 29.70
C TRP A 251 29.27 30.78 28.24
N LYS A 252 29.87 31.62 27.41
CA LYS A 252 29.56 31.71 25.98
C LYS A 252 30.48 30.82 25.16
N VAL A 253 29.97 30.32 24.03
CA VAL A 253 30.77 29.70 22.98
C VAL A 253 30.57 30.40 21.64
N ARG A 254 31.58 30.32 20.77
CA ARG A 254 31.62 31.01 19.47
C ARG A 254 32.06 30.08 18.35
N TYR A 255 31.67 30.43 17.13
CA TYR A 255 32.07 29.75 15.91
C TYR A 255 32.95 30.71 15.09
N GLN A 256 34.01 30.19 14.46
CA GLN A 256 34.88 30.94 13.55
C GLN A 256 34.96 30.20 12.21
N SER A 257 34.38 30.77 11.15
CA SER A 257 34.34 30.16 9.82
C SER A 257 35.67 30.25 9.08
N ASN A 258 36.48 31.26 9.39
CA ASN A 258 37.82 31.47 8.84
C ASN A 258 38.91 30.63 9.54
N SER A 259 38.61 29.96 10.65
CA SER A 259 39.53 29.01 11.30
C SER A 259 39.24 27.59 10.76
N HIS A 260 39.98 27.14 9.75
CA HIS A 260 39.67 25.94 8.97
C HIS A 260 40.59 24.75 9.30
N VAL A 261 39.99 23.61 9.66
CA VAL A 261 40.68 22.34 9.87
C VAL A 261 40.11 21.22 8.99
N TYR A 262 40.90 20.16 8.79
CA TYR A 262 40.56 19.04 7.92
C TYR A 262 40.61 17.71 8.64
N THR A 263 39.78 16.76 8.20
CA THR A 263 39.80 15.36 8.66
C THR A 263 39.93 14.42 7.45
N PRO A 264 40.63 13.27 7.57
CA PRO A 264 40.77 12.32 6.46
C PRO A 264 39.43 11.67 6.05
N GLY A 265 38.46 11.61 6.97
CA GLY A 265 37.16 10.96 6.74
C GLY A 265 37.25 9.44 6.61
N MET A 266 36.09 8.77 6.59
CA MET A 266 35.99 7.32 6.40
C MET A 266 36.01 6.97 4.92
N ARG A 267 36.78 5.96 4.53
CA ARG A 267 36.89 5.53 3.12
C ARG A 267 35.67 4.75 2.63
N ASP A 268 35.08 3.93 3.50
CA ASP A 268 33.93 3.08 3.19
C ASP A 268 32.63 3.55 3.88
N LEU A 269 31.49 3.20 3.27
CA LEU A 269 30.17 3.60 3.76
C LEU A 269 29.78 2.90 5.07
N SER A 270 30.21 1.66 5.30
CA SER A 270 29.84 0.90 6.50
C SER A 270 30.44 1.52 7.75
N SER A 271 31.74 1.80 7.73
CA SER A 271 32.46 2.51 8.79
C SER A 271 31.89 3.91 9.01
N TYR A 272 31.55 4.62 7.93
CA TYR A 272 30.91 5.93 8.02
C TYR A 272 29.54 5.87 8.71
N PHE A 273 28.66 4.94 8.34
CA PHE A 273 27.34 4.80 8.97
C PHE A 273 27.43 4.39 10.44
N LYS A 274 28.37 3.50 10.80
CA LYS A 274 28.66 3.17 12.20
C LYS A 274 29.11 4.41 12.98
N GLN A 275 29.99 5.22 12.40
CA GLN A 275 30.43 6.47 13.01
C GLN A 275 29.27 7.48 13.17
N ARG A 276 28.40 7.57 12.16
CA ARG A 276 27.19 8.42 12.17
C ARG A 276 26.21 8.01 13.26
N LEU A 277 25.95 6.72 13.41
CA LEU A 277 25.09 6.17 14.46
C LEU A 277 25.65 6.50 15.86
N ARG A 278 26.96 6.32 16.08
CA ARG A 278 27.62 6.70 17.33
C ARG A 278 27.46 8.20 17.66
N TRP A 279 27.73 9.08 16.70
CA TRP A 279 27.54 10.53 16.89
C TRP A 279 26.09 10.90 17.18
N THR A 280 25.15 10.18 16.58
CA THR A 280 23.71 10.40 16.79
C THR A 280 23.30 10.00 18.21
N ARG A 281 23.73 8.83 18.71
CA ARG A 281 23.50 8.42 20.10
C ARG A 281 24.11 9.39 21.10
N ASN A 282 25.36 9.81 20.89
CA ASN A 282 26.03 10.79 21.76
C ASN A 282 25.29 12.13 21.76
N SER A 283 24.84 12.58 20.59
CA SER A 283 24.06 13.80 20.49
C SER A 283 22.78 13.73 21.29
N LEU A 284 21.99 12.66 21.10
CA LEU A 284 20.69 12.48 21.74
C LEU A 284 20.82 12.38 23.26
N ARG A 285 21.81 11.63 23.78
CA ARG A 285 22.07 11.55 25.22
C ARG A 285 22.34 12.91 25.84
N ALA A 286 23.24 13.67 25.21
CA ALA A 286 23.59 15.02 25.68
C ALA A 286 22.41 16.00 25.57
N ASP A 287 21.65 15.94 24.46
CA ASP A 287 20.47 16.79 24.23
C ASP A 287 19.37 16.52 25.25
N LEU A 288 19.02 15.24 25.48
CA LEU A 288 18.01 14.84 26.46
C LEU A 288 18.39 15.24 27.89
N ARG A 289 19.68 15.09 28.24
CA ARG A 289 20.19 15.52 29.55
C ARG A 289 20.10 17.03 29.71
N ALA A 290 20.52 17.80 28.70
CA ALA A 290 20.44 19.26 28.73
C ALA A 290 19.00 19.78 28.87
N LEU A 291 18.04 19.14 28.19
CA LEU A 291 16.61 19.44 28.34
C LEU A 291 16.11 19.13 29.75
N LYS A 292 16.52 17.98 30.31
CA LYS A 292 16.16 17.58 31.69
C LYS A 292 16.74 18.55 32.74
N GLU A 293 17.96 19.01 32.55
CA GLU A 293 18.64 19.96 33.46
C GLU A 293 18.13 21.41 33.29
N GLY A 294 17.38 21.71 32.23
CA GLY A 294 16.66 22.98 32.06
C GLY A 294 17.51 24.20 31.65
N TRP A 295 18.85 24.14 31.74
CA TRP A 295 19.70 25.29 31.41
C TRP A 295 19.58 25.73 29.94
N VAL A 296 19.27 24.80 29.03
CA VAL A 296 19.20 25.07 27.59
C VAL A 296 18.04 26.00 27.20
N PHE A 297 16.99 26.09 28.01
CA PHE A 297 15.87 27.00 27.78
C PHE A 297 16.27 28.49 27.86
N LYS A 298 17.40 28.80 28.50
CA LYS A 298 18.00 30.15 28.47
C LYS A 298 18.55 30.51 27.08
N HIS A 299 18.79 29.53 26.22
CA HIS A 299 19.34 29.70 24.88
C HIS A 299 18.30 29.33 23.82
N LYS A 300 17.35 30.26 23.56
CA LYS A 300 16.18 30.05 22.68
C LYS A 300 16.53 29.41 21.33
N ALA A 301 17.58 29.89 20.65
CA ALA A 301 18.00 29.34 19.35
C ALA A 301 18.57 27.92 19.45
N LEU A 302 19.30 27.61 20.53
CA LEU A 302 19.86 26.28 20.77
C LEU A 302 18.76 25.25 21.08
N VAL A 303 17.83 25.58 21.98
CA VAL A 303 16.71 24.69 22.29
C VAL A 303 15.81 24.50 21.07
N PHE A 304 15.53 25.56 20.30
CA PHE A 304 14.81 25.46 19.03
C PHE A 304 15.50 24.48 18.08
N PHE A 305 16.82 24.61 17.89
CA PHE A 305 17.59 23.71 17.03
C PHE A 305 17.55 22.25 17.50
N GLN A 306 17.64 22.01 18.82
CA GLN A 306 17.57 20.67 19.39
C GLN A 306 16.20 20.01 19.14
N LEU A 307 15.11 20.74 19.40
CA LEU A 307 13.75 20.26 19.17
C LEU A 307 13.52 20.01 17.68
N ASP A 308 13.95 20.93 16.82
CA ASP A 308 13.86 20.79 15.37
C ASP A 308 14.58 19.52 14.88
N LYS A 309 15.78 19.26 15.38
CA LYS A 309 16.57 18.08 15.02
C LYS A 309 15.91 16.77 15.43
N ILE A 310 15.19 16.73 16.56
CA ILE A 310 14.41 15.56 17.00
C ILE A 310 13.20 15.37 16.08
N ALA A 311 12.43 16.44 15.83
CA ALA A 311 11.27 16.39 14.94
C ALA A 311 11.65 15.94 13.51
N GLN A 312 12.79 16.40 13.00
CA GLN A 312 13.32 15.99 11.69
C GLN A 312 13.49 14.47 11.56
N ALA A 313 13.79 13.74 12.64
CA ALA A 313 14.00 12.29 12.58
C ALA A 313 12.74 11.54 12.12
N ILE A 314 11.56 12.04 12.47
CA ILE A 314 10.26 11.45 12.15
C ILE A 314 9.74 12.00 10.83
N VAL A 315 9.77 13.33 10.68
CA VAL A 315 9.13 14.05 9.57
C VAL A 315 9.76 13.71 8.21
N VAL A 316 11.08 13.50 8.16
CA VAL A 316 11.79 13.18 6.90
C VAL A 316 11.38 11.81 6.33
N ILE A 317 10.93 10.88 7.17
CA ILE A 317 10.50 9.53 6.78
C ILE A 317 9.10 9.55 6.13
N LEU A 318 8.27 10.56 6.43
CA LEU A 318 6.92 10.65 5.84
C LEU A 318 6.98 10.81 4.31
N SER A 319 7.93 11.57 3.78
CA SER A 319 7.99 11.83 2.34
C SER A 319 8.12 10.56 1.47
N PRO A 320 9.06 9.62 1.74
CA PRO A 320 9.11 8.35 1.01
C PRO A 320 7.87 7.48 1.25
N ILE A 321 7.25 7.54 2.43
CA ILE A 321 5.97 6.84 2.68
C ILE A 321 4.88 7.36 1.74
N TYR A 322 4.69 8.69 1.65
CA TYR A 322 3.73 9.30 0.72
C TYR A 322 4.03 8.93 -0.74
N PHE A 323 5.30 8.89 -1.13
CA PHE A 323 5.72 8.46 -2.46
C PHE A 323 5.28 7.02 -2.76
N PHE A 324 5.59 6.06 -1.87
CA PHE A 324 5.20 4.66 -2.08
C PHE A 324 3.68 4.45 -2.00
N VAL A 325 2.98 5.14 -1.11
CA VAL A 325 1.50 5.11 -1.05
C VAL A 325 0.89 5.66 -2.35
N ALA A 326 1.46 6.73 -2.92
CA ALA A 326 1.02 7.26 -4.21
C ALA A 326 1.21 6.24 -5.35
N LEU A 327 2.35 5.53 -5.40
CA LEU A 327 2.57 4.45 -6.37
C LEU A 327 1.56 3.30 -6.19
N LEU A 328 1.37 2.82 -4.95
CA LEU A 328 0.46 1.71 -4.64
C LEU A 328 -1.01 2.02 -4.92
N THR A 329 -1.40 3.29 -4.82
CA THR A 329 -2.79 3.74 -5.02
C THR A 329 -3.05 4.26 -6.43
N GLY A 330 -2.06 4.18 -7.33
CA GLY A 330 -2.19 4.56 -8.75
C GLY A 330 -2.15 6.06 -9.01
N VAL A 331 -1.66 6.86 -8.07
CA VAL A 331 -1.58 8.33 -8.16
C VAL A 331 -0.21 8.75 -8.71
N TRP A 332 0.11 8.31 -9.93
CA TRP A 332 1.45 8.43 -10.52
C TRP A 332 1.95 9.87 -10.69
N GLN A 333 1.04 10.82 -10.95
CA GLN A 333 1.36 12.26 -11.07
C GLN A 333 1.96 12.82 -9.76
N LEU A 334 1.40 12.41 -8.63
CA LEU A 334 1.89 12.80 -7.30
C LEU A 334 3.25 12.17 -7.01
N ALA A 335 3.44 10.89 -7.36
CA ALA A 335 4.73 10.23 -7.19
C ALA A 335 5.84 10.96 -7.98
N LEU A 336 5.54 11.39 -9.22
CA LEU A 336 6.46 12.19 -10.02
C LEU A 336 6.75 13.56 -9.39
N LEU A 337 5.74 14.27 -8.89
CA LEU A 337 5.90 15.56 -8.22
C LEU A 337 6.80 15.44 -6.97
N ILE A 338 6.58 14.42 -6.15
CA ILE A 338 7.41 14.16 -4.96
C ILE A 338 8.86 13.86 -5.36
N LEU A 339 9.07 13.07 -6.42
CA LEU A 339 10.40 12.75 -6.93
C LEU A 339 11.15 13.99 -7.43
N LEU A 340 10.48 14.85 -8.21
CA LEU A 340 11.03 16.13 -8.67
C LEU A 340 11.38 17.04 -7.49
N TRP A 341 10.50 17.11 -6.49
CA TRP A 341 10.76 17.88 -5.28
C TRP A 341 11.95 17.36 -4.48
N TRP A 342 12.17 16.04 -4.41
CA TRP A 342 13.38 15.48 -3.79
C TRP A 342 14.65 15.95 -4.48
N SER A 343 14.66 15.95 -5.80
CA SER A 343 15.80 16.42 -6.60
C SER A 343 16.09 17.90 -6.35
N VAL A 344 15.08 18.76 -6.49
CA VAL A 344 15.23 20.22 -6.27
C VAL A 344 15.66 20.51 -4.83
N SER A 345 14.98 19.90 -3.85
CA SER A 345 15.23 20.15 -2.43
C SER A 345 16.64 19.75 -1.99
N ARG A 346 17.17 18.64 -2.49
CA ARG A 346 18.53 18.18 -2.15
C ARG A 346 19.58 18.95 -2.92
N LEU A 347 19.30 19.38 -4.15
CA LEU A 347 20.21 20.22 -4.92
C LEU A 347 20.48 21.56 -4.20
N ILE A 348 19.43 22.23 -3.72
CA ILE A 348 19.56 23.49 -2.96
C ILE A 348 20.38 23.28 -1.69
N LYS A 349 20.08 22.24 -0.91
CA LYS A 349 20.85 21.94 0.32
C LYS A 349 22.30 21.56 0.03
N MET A 350 22.55 20.88 -1.09
CA MET A 350 23.91 20.53 -1.51
C MET A 350 24.68 21.73 -2.08
N SER A 351 24.05 22.88 -2.26
CA SER A 351 24.65 24.04 -2.93
C SER A 351 25.94 24.58 -2.29
N PRO A 352 26.12 24.64 -0.95
CA PRO A 352 27.39 25.09 -0.37
C PRO A 352 28.55 24.17 -0.76
N HIS A 353 28.28 22.87 -0.84
CA HIS A 353 29.23 21.87 -1.31
C HIS A 353 29.52 22.01 -2.81
N LEU A 354 28.47 22.11 -3.62
CA LEU A 354 28.58 22.21 -5.08
C LEU A 354 29.30 23.48 -5.53
N ARG A 355 29.21 24.58 -4.78
CA ARG A 355 30.01 25.79 -5.04
C ARG A 355 31.52 25.52 -4.95
N ARG A 356 31.94 24.60 -4.08
CA ARG A 356 33.35 24.18 -3.95
C ARG A 356 33.71 23.04 -4.92
N ARG A 357 32.75 22.15 -5.22
CA ARG A 357 32.94 20.96 -6.07
C ARG A 357 31.73 20.73 -7.00
N PRO A 358 31.61 21.46 -8.12
CA PRO A 358 30.44 21.33 -9.01
C PRO A 358 30.26 19.93 -9.61
N GLY A 359 31.36 19.23 -9.89
CA GLY A 359 31.34 17.87 -10.45
C GLY A 359 30.71 16.82 -9.53
N ASP A 360 30.54 17.11 -8.24
CA ASP A 360 29.86 16.22 -7.30
C ASP A 360 28.32 16.27 -7.46
N ILE A 361 27.77 16.99 -8.44
CA ILE A 361 26.33 16.90 -8.78
C ILE A 361 25.88 15.46 -9.09
N VAL A 362 26.78 14.62 -9.60
CA VAL A 362 26.51 13.21 -9.91
C VAL A 362 26.16 12.38 -8.67
N ILE A 363 26.55 12.81 -7.46
CA ILE A 363 26.19 12.10 -6.22
C ILE A 363 24.80 12.48 -5.70
N LEU A 364 24.07 13.41 -6.34
CA LEU A 364 22.75 13.89 -5.91
C LEU A 364 21.72 12.75 -5.69
N PRO A 365 21.54 11.77 -6.60
CA PRO A 365 20.58 10.68 -6.37
C PRO A 365 20.92 9.86 -5.11
N ILE A 366 22.21 9.59 -4.89
CA ILE A 366 22.71 8.87 -3.72
C ILE A 366 22.51 9.72 -2.45
N PHE A 367 22.73 11.03 -2.55
CA PHE A 367 22.54 11.96 -1.44
C PHE A 367 21.06 12.06 -1.01
N ILE A 368 20.11 11.96 -1.96
CA ILE A 368 18.66 11.85 -1.65
C ILE A 368 18.39 10.61 -0.79
N VAL A 369 18.85 9.45 -1.22
CA VAL A 369 18.68 8.19 -0.46
C VAL A 369 19.37 8.26 0.90
N TYR A 370 20.60 8.77 0.93
CA TYR A 370 21.35 9.00 2.17
C TYR A 370 20.55 9.88 3.15
N SER A 371 19.91 10.95 2.68
CA SER A 371 19.12 11.85 3.54
C SER A 371 18.00 11.11 4.28
N PHE A 372 17.32 10.16 3.62
CA PHE A 372 16.28 9.33 4.24
C PHE A 372 16.89 8.27 5.18
N LEU A 373 17.97 7.62 4.78
CA LEU A 373 18.69 6.65 5.62
C LEU A 373 19.16 7.28 6.93
N THR A 374 19.63 8.54 6.91
CA THR A 374 20.02 9.22 8.16
C THR A 374 18.85 9.46 9.10
N ALA A 375 17.63 9.64 8.61
CA ALA A 375 16.43 9.75 9.45
C ALA A 375 16.11 8.41 10.12
N VAL A 376 16.19 7.30 9.37
CA VAL A 376 16.05 5.93 9.93
C VAL A 376 17.12 5.66 10.99
N ILE A 377 18.37 6.03 10.75
CA ILE A 377 19.46 5.91 11.74
C ILE A 377 19.14 6.69 13.02
N LYS A 378 18.53 7.89 12.92
CA LYS A 378 18.12 8.67 14.10
C LYS A 378 17.03 7.96 14.90
N VAL A 379 16.02 7.38 14.23
CA VAL A 379 14.97 6.59 14.90
C VAL A 379 15.58 5.37 15.60
N TYR A 380 16.44 4.61 14.91
CA TYR A 380 17.14 3.46 15.48
C TYR A 380 18.06 3.85 16.66
N ALA A 381 18.69 5.03 16.61
CA ALA A 381 19.52 5.54 17.68
C ALA A 381 18.74 5.76 18.99
N ILE A 382 17.45 6.12 18.93
CA ILE A 382 16.58 6.29 20.11
C ILE A 382 16.46 4.97 20.88
N PHE A 383 16.27 3.85 20.18
CA PHE A 383 16.15 2.53 20.80
C PHE A 383 17.49 1.92 21.21
N THR A 384 18.61 2.58 20.90
CA THR A 384 19.96 2.08 21.18
C THR A 384 20.82 3.12 21.91
N LEU A 385 20.19 4.05 22.64
CA LEU A 385 20.87 5.15 23.33
C LEU A 385 21.92 4.66 24.34
N ASN A 386 21.62 3.57 25.05
CA ASN A 386 22.53 3.01 26.05
C ASN A 386 23.58 2.05 25.45
N ASN A 387 23.55 1.81 24.14
CA ASN A 387 24.53 0.95 23.47
C ASN A 387 25.81 1.74 23.24
N GLN A 388 26.77 1.51 24.11
CA GLN A 388 28.09 2.13 24.06
C GLN A 388 29.10 1.13 23.47
N GLY A 389 29.83 1.55 22.44
CA GLY A 389 30.86 0.74 21.82
C GLY A 389 31.91 1.62 21.14
N TRP A 390 33.18 1.26 21.30
CA TRP A 390 34.30 1.91 20.64
C TRP A 390 34.56 1.24 19.30
N ILE A 391 33.82 1.62 18.26
CA ILE A 391 33.83 0.85 17.01
C ILE A 391 35.11 1.03 16.18
N THR A 392 35.84 2.14 16.30
CA THR A 392 36.88 2.40 15.30
C THR A 392 38.25 1.83 15.64
N ARG A 393 38.71 1.76 16.90
CA ARG A 393 40.14 1.51 17.16
C ARG A 393 40.51 0.80 18.46
N TRP A 394 39.61 0.67 19.45
CA TRP A 394 39.90 0.02 20.75
C TRP A 394 39.71 -1.49 20.68
N ASP A 395 40.55 -2.18 21.44
CA ASP A 395 40.60 -3.63 21.55
C ASP A 395 39.21 -4.26 21.76
N LYS A 396 38.82 -5.18 20.86
CA LYS A 396 37.50 -5.80 20.83
C LYS A 396 37.25 -6.69 22.05
N GLU A 397 38.32 -7.23 22.66
CA GLU A 397 38.24 -8.08 23.84
C GLU A 397 37.76 -7.34 25.10
N ARG A 398 37.81 -6.00 25.08
CA ARG A 398 37.38 -5.13 26.20
C ARG A 398 35.99 -4.52 26.00
N LEU A 399 35.28 -4.94 24.96
CA LEU A 399 33.92 -4.52 24.63
C LEU A 399 32.97 -5.71 24.77
N GLN A 400 31.79 -5.48 25.34
CA GLN A 400 30.74 -6.49 25.30
C GLN A 400 30.37 -6.78 23.84
N SER A 401 30.57 -8.02 23.38
CA SER A 401 30.05 -8.47 22.10
C SER A 401 28.52 -8.52 22.18
N PHE A 402 27.86 -7.86 21.23
CA PHE A 402 26.40 -7.86 21.19
C PHE A 402 25.92 -8.95 20.25
N THR A 403 25.11 -9.84 20.80
CA THR A 403 24.36 -10.83 20.03
C THR A 403 23.19 -10.17 19.32
N PHE A 404 22.80 -10.71 18.17
CA PHE A 404 21.65 -10.26 17.38
C PHE A 404 20.38 -10.08 18.22
N PHE A 405 20.15 -10.99 19.19
CA PHE A 405 19.00 -10.98 20.10
C PHE A 405 18.91 -9.72 20.99
N LYS A 406 20.04 -9.12 21.40
CA LYS A 406 20.02 -7.86 22.18
C LYS A 406 19.62 -6.64 21.34
N LEU A 407 19.73 -6.71 20.02
CA LEU A 407 19.37 -5.61 19.10
C LEU A 407 18.00 -5.80 18.46
N ALA A 408 17.39 -7.00 18.56
CA ALA A 408 16.09 -7.31 17.98
C ALA A 408 14.97 -6.33 18.43
N PRO A 409 14.85 -5.91 19.70
CA PRO A 409 13.85 -4.93 20.12
C PRO A 409 14.03 -3.56 19.44
N ALA A 410 15.27 -3.15 19.19
CA ALA A 410 15.55 -1.89 18.50
C ALA A 410 15.19 -1.94 17.01
N TYR A 411 15.41 -3.08 16.35
CA TYR A 411 14.93 -3.30 14.98
C TYR A 411 13.41 -3.34 14.92
N ALA A 412 12.76 -4.07 15.83
CA ALA A 412 11.31 -4.15 15.93
C ALA A 412 10.68 -2.78 16.20
N GLY A 413 11.22 -1.99 17.14
CA GLY A 413 10.74 -0.64 17.42
C GLY A 413 10.91 0.32 16.24
N THR A 414 12.03 0.22 15.52
CA THR A 414 12.27 1.04 14.32
C THR A 414 11.30 0.68 13.19
N LEU A 415 11.12 -0.61 12.92
CA LEU A 415 10.15 -1.11 11.93
C LEU A 415 8.72 -0.77 12.33
N GLY A 416 8.38 -0.89 13.62
CA GLY A 416 7.07 -0.56 14.16
C GLY A 416 6.70 0.90 13.95
N ILE A 417 7.63 1.85 14.17
CA ILE A 417 7.40 3.27 13.87
C ILE A 417 7.17 3.49 12.38
N ILE A 418 8.01 2.92 11.51
CA ILE A 418 7.85 3.07 10.05
C ILE A 418 6.51 2.49 9.59
N LEU A 419 6.13 1.32 10.11
CA LEU A 419 4.86 0.67 9.80
C LEU A 419 3.68 1.50 10.29
N LEU A 420 3.74 2.02 11.52
CA LEU A 420 2.70 2.87 12.09
C LEU A 420 2.50 4.14 11.26
N LEU A 421 3.58 4.80 10.85
CA LEU A 421 3.51 5.96 9.96
C LEU A 421 2.99 5.59 8.57
N SER A 422 3.38 4.42 8.05
CA SER A 422 2.93 3.93 6.74
C SER A 422 1.44 3.63 6.72
N VAL A 423 0.96 2.92 7.74
CA VAL A 423 -0.46 2.67 7.97
C VAL A 423 -1.19 3.98 8.21
N GLY A 424 -0.65 4.88 9.02
CA GLY A 424 -1.22 6.21 9.28
C GLY A 424 -1.42 7.02 8.00
N VAL A 425 -0.41 7.12 7.12
CA VAL A 425 -0.52 7.82 5.84
C VAL A 425 -1.45 7.09 4.87
N PHE A 426 -1.43 5.76 4.85
CA PHE A 426 -2.35 4.98 4.03
C PHE A 426 -3.81 5.19 4.48
N LEU A 427 -4.09 5.11 5.78
CA LEU A 427 -5.40 5.41 6.35
C LEU A 427 -5.77 6.87 6.08
N PHE A 428 -4.86 7.82 6.30
CA PHE A 428 -5.09 9.23 5.99
C PHE A 428 -5.50 9.43 4.53
N LYS A 429 -4.85 8.76 3.57
CA LYS A 429 -5.25 8.74 2.16
C LYS A 429 -6.67 8.18 1.96
N GLN A 430 -7.04 7.15 2.71
CA GLN A 430 -8.36 6.50 2.58
C GLN A 430 -9.49 7.30 3.26
N TYR A 431 -9.18 8.16 4.22
CA TYR A 431 -10.17 8.84 5.08
C TYR A 431 -10.18 10.37 4.98
N THR A 432 -9.23 10.99 4.27
CA THR A 432 -9.17 12.46 4.12
C THR A 432 -9.68 12.88 2.76
N PHE A 433 -10.79 13.60 2.78
CA PHE A 433 -11.45 14.20 1.62
C PHE A 433 -11.69 15.68 1.95
N PHE A 434 -11.55 16.59 0.99
CA PHE A 434 -11.82 18.02 1.22
C PHE A 434 -13.29 18.30 1.50
N ILE A 435 -14.16 17.39 1.07
CA ILE A 435 -15.59 17.37 1.30
C ILE A 435 -15.93 15.99 1.90
N PRO A 436 -16.78 15.89 2.94
CA PRO A 436 -17.28 14.61 3.43
C PRO A 436 -17.77 13.73 2.27
N GLN A 437 -17.43 12.43 2.24
CA GLN A 437 -17.80 11.54 1.12
C GLN A 437 -19.28 11.60 0.76
N GLU A 438 -20.16 11.81 1.74
CA GLU A 438 -21.58 12.04 1.50
C GLU A 438 -21.87 13.33 0.73
N GLU A 439 -21.23 14.45 1.06
CA GLU A 439 -21.42 15.73 0.36
C GLU A 439 -20.78 15.71 -1.03
N HIS A 440 -19.63 15.05 -1.22
CA HIS A 440 -19.06 14.84 -2.56
C HIS A 440 -19.99 14.01 -3.43
N ARG A 441 -20.58 12.94 -2.86
CA ARG A 441 -21.63 12.15 -3.52
C ARG A 441 -22.89 12.98 -3.76
N LYS A 442 -23.30 13.87 -2.86
CA LYS A 442 -24.45 14.78 -3.03
C LYS A 442 -24.21 15.85 -4.08
N LEU A 443 -23.02 16.44 -4.16
CA LEU A 443 -22.64 17.42 -5.20
C LEU A 443 -22.58 16.79 -6.58
N VAL A 444 -22.01 15.58 -6.66
CA VAL A 444 -22.02 14.76 -7.89
C VAL A 444 -23.45 14.32 -8.23
N ALA A 445 -24.27 13.95 -7.24
CA ALA A 445 -25.67 13.58 -7.43
C ALA A 445 -26.58 14.76 -7.80
N ALA A 446 -26.30 15.97 -7.30
CA ALA A 446 -27.02 17.21 -7.61
C ALA A 446 -26.67 17.76 -9.00
N MET A 447 -25.53 17.34 -9.57
CA MET A 447 -25.16 17.62 -10.97
C MET A 447 -25.68 16.57 -11.96
N LEU A 448 -26.36 15.53 -11.47
CA LEU A 448 -27.06 14.54 -12.29
C LEU A 448 -28.56 14.91 -12.36
N PRO A 449 -29.23 14.72 -13.51
CA PRO A 449 -30.64 15.08 -13.64
C PRO A 449 -31.48 14.22 -12.70
N THR A 450 -32.31 14.86 -11.88
CA THR A 450 -33.25 14.19 -10.98
C THR A 450 -34.62 14.13 -11.62
N THR A 451 -35.11 12.93 -11.92
CA THR A 451 -36.51 12.71 -12.29
C THR A 451 -37.32 12.20 -11.09
N SER A 452 -38.46 12.86 -10.93
CA SER A 452 -39.47 12.74 -9.89
C SER A 452 -40.53 11.67 -10.21
N THR A 453 -41.02 11.01 -9.15
CA THR A 453 -42.42 10.53 -8.91
C THR A 453 -43.01 9.41 -9.81
N ILE A 454 -43.88 8.45 -9.41
CA ILE A 454 -44.71 8.12 -8.22
C ILE A 454 -45.32 6.68 -8.36
N ALA A 455 -45.71 6.05 -7.22
CA ALA A 455 -46.75 5.00 -6.97
C ALA A 455 -46.62 3.57 -7.58
N LEU A 456 -47.07 2.45 -6.99
CA LEU A 456 -47.67 1.97 -5.71
C LEU A 456 -47.52 0.41 -5.80
N ALA A 457 -47.28 -0.39 -4.75
CA ALA A 457 -48.28 -0.85 -3.79
C ALA A 457 -47.67 -1.75 -2.67
N ASN A 458 -47.99 -1.41 -1.41
CA ASN A 458 -48.37 -2.23 -0.26
C ASN A 458 -47.76 -3.64 -0.03
N GLN A 459 -46.85 -3.78 0.95
CA GLN A 459 -47.17 -4.25 2.33
C GLN A 459 -45.90 -4.43 3.20
N THR A 460 -46.07 -4.07 4.49
CA THR A 460 -45.21 -4.34 5.66
C THR A 460 -43.81 -3.73 5.70
N SER A 461 -43.76 -2.47 6.14
CA SER A 461 -42.58 -1.78 6.64
C SER A 461 -42.05 -2.45 7.91
N VAL A 462 -40.83 -3.00 7.84
CA VAL A 462 -39.98 -3.19 9.02
C VAL A 462 -39.44 -1.83 9.43
N LEU A 463 -39.66 -1.43 10.69
CA LEU A 463 -39.14 -0.19 11.27
C LEU A 463 -37.60 -0.17 11.13
N GLY A 464 -37.09 0.71 10.26
CA GLY A 464 -35.66 1.07 10.20
C GLY A 464 -34.84 0.54 9.01
N ALA A 465 -35.37 -0.34 8.15
CA ALA A 465 -34.64 -0.80 6.96
C ALA A 465 -35.02 0.04 5.72
N LYS A 466 -34.07 0.80 5.14
CA LYS A 466 -34.24 1.32 3.78
C LYS A 466 -34.28 0.15 2.82
N ILE A 467 -35.43 -0.13 2.21
CA ILE A 467 -35.53 -1.12 1.12
C ILE A 467 -34.57 -0.68 0.00
N VAL A 468 -33.61 -1.53 -0.34
CA VAL A 468 -32.66 -1.28 -1.43
C VAL A 468 -33.44 -1.23 -2.74
N LYS A 469 -33.51 -0.05 -3.38
CA LYS A 469 -34.11 0.09 -4.71
C LYS A 469 -33.21 -0.63 -5.73
N GLN A 470 -33.68 -1.77 -6.24
CA GLN A 470 -33.03 -2.47 -7.35
C GLN A 470 -33.06 -1.60 -8.61
N LYS A 471 -32.01 -1.70 -9.42
CA LYS A 471 -31.96 -1.06 -10.74
C LYS A 471 -32.41 -2.03 -11.82
N GLU A 472 -33.20 -1.57 -12.78
CA GLU A 472 -33.60 -2.32 -13.96
C GLU A 472 -32.48 -2.31 -15.01
N LEU A 473 -31.46 -3.14 -14.80
CA LEU A 473 -30.28 -3.25 -15.69
C LEU A 473 -30.31 -4.47 -16.61
N LEU A 474 -31.29 -5.37 -16.46
CA LEU A 474 -31.39 -6.59 -17.25
C LEU A 474 -31.58 -6.27 -18.74
N VAL A 475 -30.75 -6.86 -19.60
CA VAL A 475 -30.83 -6.68 -21.05
C VAL A 475 -31.77 -7.73 -21.62
N LYS A 476 -32.77 -7.31 -22.40
CA LYS A 476 -33.67 -8.23 -23.10
C LYS A 476 -33.18 -8.50 -24.51
N LYS A 477 -33.35 -9.73 -24.99
CA LYS A 477 -33.17 -10.08 -26.39
C LYS A 477 -34.46 -9.81 -27.15
N TYR A 478 -34.36 -9.17 -28.32
CA TYR A 478 -35.47 -9.03 -29.26
C TYR A 478 -35.03 -9.45 -30.66
N VAL A 479 -35.84 -10.26 -31.33
CA VAL A 479 -35.64 -10.65 -32.73
C VAL A 479 -36.57 -9.79 -33.57
N MET A 480 -36.01 -9.01 -34.49
CA MET A 480 -36.75 -8.15 -35.40
C MET A 480 -37.75 -8.95 -36.26
N ARG A 481 -38.95 -8.43 -36.41
CA ARG A 481 -40.03 -8.96 -37.25
C ARG A 481 -40.32 -8.03 -38.42
N ASP A 482 -41.01 -8.53 -39.43
CA ASP A 482 -41.49 -7.70 -40.53
C ASP A 482 -42.32 -6.53 -40.00
N GLY A 483 -42.00 -5.33 -40.46
CA GLY A 483 -42.65 -4.08 -40.05
C GLY A 483 -42.08 -3.43 -38.78
N ASP A 484 -41.18 -4.10 -38.04
CA ASP A 484 -40.54 -3.48 -36.87
C ASP A 484 -39.60 -2.33 -37.28
N THR A 485 -39.71 -1.21 -36.56
CA THR A 485 -38.74 -0.10 -36.58
C THR A 485 -38.06 0.04 -35.22
N LEU A 486 -36.86 0.65 -35.16
CA LEU A 486 -36.22 0.97 -33.88
C LEU A 486 -37.14 1.80 -32.97
N ALA A 487 -37.93 2.73 -33.53
CA ALA A 487 -38.90 3.52 -32.79
C ALA A 487 -40.01 2.65 -32.18
N SER A 488 -40.61 1.75 -32.97
CA SER A 488 -41.65 0.84 -32.47
C SER A 488 -41.14 -0.09 -31.36
N VAL A 489 -39.91 -0.58 -31.49
CA VAL A 489 -39.27 -1.44 -30.48
C VAL A 489 -38.91 -0.64 -29.23
N ALA A 490 -38.37 0.58 -29.39
CA ALA A 490 -38.05 1.47 -28.29
C ALA A 490 -39.31 1.82 -27.46
N GLN A 491 -40.42 2.17 -28.14
CA GLN A 491 -41.71 2.43 -27.51
C GLN A 491 -42.24 1.19 -26.78
N LYS A 492 -42.19 0.01 -27.41
CA LYS A 492 -42.66 -1.24 -26.83
C LYS A 492 -41.95 -1.62 -25.52
N TYR A 493 -40.67 -1.30 -25.41
CA TYR A 493 -39.85 -1.64 -24.24
C TYR A 493 -39.61 -0.46 -23.29
N ASP A 494 -40.21 0.69 -23.55
CA ASP A 494 -40.07 1.91 -22.74
C ASP A 494 -38.59 2.31 -22.57
N VAL A 495 -37.87 2.40 -23.69
CA VAL A 495 -36.47 2.86 -23.77
C VAL A 495 -36.35 3.94 -24.84
N THR A 496 -35.33 4.80 -24.73
CA THR A 496 -35.08 5.80 -25.78
C THR A 496 -34.48 5.14 -27.03
N ILE A 497 -34.79 5.71 -28.20
CA ILE A 497 -34.22 5.26 -29.48
C ILE A 497 -32.69 5.35 -29.44
N ASP A 498 -32.14 6.42 -28.90
CA ASP A 498 -30.68 6.62 -28.77
C ASP A 498 -30.03 5.50 -27.94
N ASN A 499 -30.60 5.17 -26.79
CA ASN A 499 -30.03 4.14 -25.92
C ASN A 499 -30.12 2.75 -26.55
N LEU A 500 -31.25 2.45 -27.22
CA LEU A 500 -31.42 1.23 -28.01
C LEU A 500 -30.41 1.16 -29.16
N LEU A 501 -30.16 2.28 -29.83
CA LEU A 501 -29.19 2.38 -30.92
C LEU A 501 -27.76 2.18 -30.39
N HIS A 502 -27.37 2.88 -29.32
CA HIS A 502 -26.04 2.76 -28.69
C HIS A 502 -25.73 1.32 -28.28
N ALA A 503 -26.71 0.60 -27.72
CA ALA A 503 -26.59 -0.81 -27.34
C ALA A 503 -26.27 -1.74 -28.52
N ASN A 504 -26.60 -1.34 -29.75
CA ASN A 504 -26.53 -2.20 -30.94
C ASN A 504 -25.65 -1.66 -32.07
N ALA A 505 -25.04 -0.49 -31.88
CA ALA A 505 -24.36 0.26 -32.94
C ALA A 505 -23.14 -0.42 -33.56
N SER A 506 -22.52 -1.37 -32.87
CA SER A 506 -21.45 -2.17 -33.46
C SER A 506 -21.96 -3.09 -34.57
N ARG A 507 -23.22 -3.51 -34.51
CA ARG A 507 -23.82 -4.57 -35.36
C ARG A 507 -24.85 -4.04 -36.35
N ILE A 508 -25.44 -2.87 -36.14
CA ILE A 508 -26.39 -2.24 -37.07
C ILE A 508 -25.64 -1.61 -38.24
N THR A 509 -25.96 -2.02 -39.47
CA THR A 509 -25.42 -1.48 -40.73
C THR A 509 -26.13 -0.20 -41.16
N ASN A 510 -27.47 -0.23 -41.17
CA ASN A 510 -28.34 0.89 -41.48
C ASN A 510 -29.53 0.86 -40.51
N TRP A 511 -29.71 1.92 -39.71
CA TRP A 511 -30.80 2.00 -38.72
C TRP A 511 -32.17 2.33 -39.34
N ASN A 512 -32.22 2.78 -40.59
CA ASN A 512 -33.48 3.00 -41.31
C ASN A 512 -34.05 1.69 -41.90
N THR A 513 -33.20 0.68 -42.08
CA THR A 513 -33.57 -0.59 -42.71
C THR A 513 -32.92 -1.75 -41.96
N LEU A 514 -33.64 -2.30 -40.98
CA LEU A 514 -33.22 -3.50 -40.26
C LEU A 514 -33.93 -4.72 -40.84
N GLU A 515 -33.14 -5.72 -41.24
CA GLU A 515 -33.69 -6.97 -41.79
C GLU A 515 -34.38 -7.80 -40.68
N PRO A 516 -35.53 -8.43 -40.98
CA PRO A 516 -36.15 -9.41 -40.09
C PRO A 516 -35.16 -10.50 -39.66
N GLY A 517 -35.26 -10.95 -38.41
CA GLY A 517 -34.31 -11.90 -37.82
C GLY A 517 -33.09 -11.27 -37.15
N PHE A 518 -32.82 -9.97 -37.34
CA PHE A 518 -31.75 -9.29 -36.62
C PHE A 518 -32.02 -9.26 -35.10
N ILE A 519 -31.00 -9.60 -34.30
CA ILE A 519 -31.12 -9.62 -32.83
C ILE A 519 -30.70 -8.28 -32.23
N LEU A 520 -31.64 -7.60 -31.59
CA LEU A 520 -31.40 -6.41 -30.77
C LEU A 520 -31.16 -6.79 -29.30
N SER A 521 -30.20 -6.09 -28.69
CA SER A 521 -30.04 -6.01 -27.25
C SER A 521 -30.81 -4.81 -26.75
N ILE A 522 -31.92 -5.04 -26.06
CA ILE A 522 -32.75 -4.00 -25.47
C ILE A 522 -32.13 -3.64 -24.10
N PRO A 523 -31.59 -2.42 -23.93
CA PRO A 523 -31.01 -2.01 -22.66
C PRO A 523 -32.05 -1.99 -21.54
N GLY A 524 -31.64 -2.27 -20.30
CA GLY A 524 -32.51 -2.07 -19.14
C GLY A 524 -32.84 -0.59 -18.92
N LYS A 525 -33.99 -0.28 -18.29
CA LYS A 525 -34.49 1.10 -18.14
C LYS A 525 -33.52 2.02 -17.39
N ASP A 526 -32.85 1.50 -16.36
CA ASP A 526 -31.90 2.26 -15.55
C ASP A 526 -30.48 2.27 -16.15
N MET A 527 -30.29 1.67 -17.34
CA MET A 527 -29.01 1.66 -18.03
C MET A 527 -28.97 2.78 -19.07
N VAL A 528 -28.08 3.76 -18.88
CA VAL A 528 -27.87 4.85 -19.83
C VAL A 528 -26.50 4.69 -20.49
N LEU A 529 -26.49 4.44 -21.79
CA LEU A 529 -25.27 4.34 -22.58
C LEU A 529 -24.89 5.71 -23.17
N SER A 530 -23.62 6.12 -22.99
CA SER A 530 -23.12 7.44 -23.41
C SER A 530 -21.79 7.34 -24.16
N PRO A 531 -21.78 6.80 -25.39
CA PRO A 531 -20.55 6.64 -26.18
C PRO A 531 -19.90 8.01 -26.49
N GLN A 532 -18.57 8.11 -26.33
CA GLN A 532 -17.84 9.37 -26.58
C GLN A 532 -17.83 9.82 -28.05
N ARG A 533 -17.99 8.88 -29.00
CA ARG A 533 -18.09 9.15 -30.44
C ARG A 533 -19.13 8.22 -31.02
N PHE A 534 -20.17 8.80 -31.60
CA PHE A 534 -21.23 8.08 -32.28
C PHE A 534 -21.45 8.65 -33.67
N ASN A 535 -21.45 7.80 -34.70
CA ASN A 535 -21.74 8.22 -36.06
C ASN A 535 -23.21 7.90 -36.37
N TYR A 536 -24.05 8.93 -36.44
CA TYR A 536 -25.47 8.87 -36.81
C TYR A 536 -25.70 8.92 -38.34
N GLN A 537 -24.67 8.71 -39.17
CA GLN A 537 -24.77 8.71 -40.65
C GLN A 537 -24.07 7.50 -41.31
N ARG A 538 -24.48 6.27 -40.98
CA ARG A 538 -24.04 5.06 -41.69
C ARG A 538 -25.23 4.48 -42.45
N ILE A 539 -25.15 4.57 -43.77
CA ILE A 539 -26.20 4.14 -44.71
C ILE A 539 -25.72 3.05 -45.70
N TYR A 540 -24.47 2.59 -45.57
CA TYR A 540 -23.86 1.61 -46.48
C TYR A 540 -23.77 0.22 -45.84
N LYS A 541 -23.96 -0.83 -46.65
CA LYS A 541 -23.81 -2.24 -46.26
C LYS A 541 -22.33 -2.65 -46.36
N ASP A 542 -21.83 -3.37 -45.36
CA ASP A 542 -20.46 -3.87 -45.35
C ASP A 542 -20.36 -5.17 -46.16
N ASN A 543 -19.22 -5.38 -46.81
CA ASN A 543 -18.88 -6.65 -47.45
C ASN A 543 -18.24 -7.61 -46.43
N LEU A 544 -18.42 -8.92 -46.65
CA LEU A 544 -17.76 -9.96 -45.85
C LEU A 544 -16.27 -9.98 -46.19
N GLY A 545 -15.44 -9.70 -45.19
CA GLY A 545 -13.99 -9.82 -45.26
C GLY A 545 -13.50 -10.98 -44.41
N ILE A 546 -12.90 -11.98 -45.05
CA ILE A 546 -12.22 -13.11 -44.41
C ILE A 546 -10.78 -13.12 -44.86
N THR A 547 -9.84 -13.05 -43.92
CA THR A 547 -8.40 -13.08 -44.20
C THR A 547 -7.70 -14.05 -43.27
N TYR A 548 -6.54 -14.55 -43.69
CA TYR A 548 -5.68 -15.41 -42.88
C TYR A 548 -4.28 -14.81 -42.77
N ASP A 549 -3.79 -14.66 -41.55
CA ASP A 549 -2.40 -14.30 -41.26
C ASP A 549 -1.62 -15.54 -40.81
N SER A 550 -0.65 -15.94 -41.62
CA SER A 550 0.21 -17.10 -41.35
C SER A 550 1.16 -16.89 -40.17
N THR A 551 1.52 -15.64 -39.86
CA THR A 551 2.46 -15.32 -38.78
C THR A 551 1.83 -15.53 -37.42
N SER A 552 0.59 -15.07 -37.25
CA SER A 552 -0.16 -15.24 -36.01
C SER A 552 -1.08 -16.47 -36.00
N ASN A 553 -1.09 -17.26 -37.10
CA ASN A 553 -2.03 -18.36 -37.33
C ASN A 553 -3.48 -17.92 -37.07
N THR A 554 -3.90 -16.77 -37.61
CA THR A 554 -5.20 -16.16 -37.28
C THR A 554 -6.06 -15.91 -38.51
N ILE A 555 -7.26 -16.48 -38.50
CA ILE A 555 -8.37 -16.15 -39.37
C ILE A 555 -9.07 -14.91 -38.80
N THR A 556 -9.12 -13.82 -39.56
CA THR A 556 -9.88 -12.62 -39.20
C THR A 556 -11.13 -12.51 -40.05
N VAL A 557 -12.28 -12.39 -39.39
CA VAL A 557 -13.58 -12.22 -40.04
C VAL A 557 -14.16 -10.85 -39.67
N SER A 558 -14.62 -10.11 -40.67
CA SER A 558 -15.23 -8.79 -40.48
C SER A 558 -16.36 -8.55 -41.49
N GLY A 559 -17.32 -7.72 -41.10
CA GLY A 559 -18.48 -7.39 -41.94
C GLY A 559 -19.68 -7.08 -41.06
N ARG A 560 -19.96 -5.79 -40.83
CA ARG A 560 -21.01 -5.37 -39.90
C ARG A 560 -22.37 -5.91 -40.35
N GLY A 561 -23.14 -6.44 -39.41
CA GLY A 561 -24.49 -6.95 -39.67
C GLY A 561 -24.54 -8.26 -40.45
N ILE A 562 -23.41 -8.78 -40.92
CA ILE A 562 -23.34 -10.07 -41.61
C ILE A 562 -23.43 -11.19 -40.59
N ILE A 563 -24.28 -12.18 -40.88
CA ILE A 563 -24.38 -13.44 -40.16
C ILE A 563 -23.73 -14.50 -41.03
N LEU A 564 -22.84 -15.32 -40.45
CA LEU A 564 -22.13 -16.38 -41.15
C LEU A 564 -21.99 -17.64 -40.29
N THR A 565 -21.57 -18.71 -40.93
CA THR A 565 -21.34 -20.02 -40.30
C THR A 565 -19.89 -20.50 -40.44
N LEU A 566 -19.59 -21.71 -39.97
CA LEU A 566 -18.23 -22.28 -40.11
C LEU A 566 -17.94 -22.68 -41.56
N ALA A 567 -18.96 -23.13 -42.29
CA ALA A 567 -18.86 -23.44 -43.71
C ALA A 567 -18.41 -22.22 -44.53
N ASP A 568 -19.00 -21.05 -44.27
CA ASP A 568 -18.62 -19.80 -44.95
C ASP A 568 -17.13 -19.47 -44.75
N ILE A 569 -16.62 -19.66 -43.52
CA ILE A 569 -15.21 -19.44 -43.20
C ILE A 569 -14.33 -20.47 -43.89
N LYS A 570 -14.65 -21.76 -43.76
CA LYS A 570 -13.88 -22.86 -44.36
C LYS A 570 -13.75 -22.70 -45.87
N ASN A 571 -14.83 -22.32 -46.56
CA ASN A 571 -14.84 -22.12 -48.00
C ASN A 571 -13.86 -21.01 -48.43
N SER A 572 -13.55 -20.06 -47.55
CA SER A 572 -12.60 -18.99 -47.80
C SER A 572 -11.14 -19.34 -47.44
N VAL A 573 -10.90 -20.03 -46.31
CA VAL A 573 -9.53 -20.26 -45.79
C VAL A 573 -8.97 -21.67 -46.01
N GLY A 574 -9.83 -22.61 -46.42
CA GLY A 574 -9.47 -24.01 -46.68
C GLY A 574 -9.35 -24.89 -45.43
N LYS A 575 -9.35 -26.21 -45.68
CA LYS A 575 -9.34 -27.29 -44.65
C LYS A 575 -8.10 -27.33 -43.76
N GLU A 576 -7.00 -26.71 -44.18
CA GLU A 576 -5.77 -26.66 -43.40
C GLU A 576 -5.88 -25.76 -42.16
N ARG A 577 -6.94 -24.95 -42.06
CA ARG A 577 -7.17 -23.95 -41.01
C ARG A 577 -8.47 -24.19 -40.24
N LEU A 578 -9.53 -24.56 -40.96
CA LEU A 578 -10.81 -24.97 -40.39
C LEU A 578 -11.36 -26.13 -41.23
N GLU A 579 -11.58 -27.27 -40.60
CA GLU A 579 -12.02 -28.48 -41.28
C GLU A 579 -13.29 -29.03 -40.66
N GLU A 580 -14.19 -29.52 -41.49
CA GLU A 580 -15.25 -30.43 -41.04
C GLU A 580 -14.72 -31.85 -41.22
N VAL A 581 -14.28 -32.47 -40.12
CA VAL A 581 -13.60 -33.78 -40.16
C VAL A 581 -14.58 -34.94 -40.30
N LYS A 582 -15.83 -34.73 -39.87
CA LYS A 582 -17.00 -35.61 -40.07
C LYS A 582 -18.24 -34.71 -40.10
N PRO A 583 -19.37 -35.14 -40.67
CA PRO A 583 -20.60 -34.36 -40.66
C PRO A 583 -20.92 -33.80 -39.27
N GLY A 584 -20.96 -32.48 -39.14
CA GLY A 584 -21.22 -31.78 -37.88
C GLY A 584 -20.06 -31.73 -36.88
N VAL A 585 -18.93 -32.37 -37.15
CA VAL A 585 -17.73 -32.31 -36.29
C VAL A 585 -16.67 -31.47 -36.97
N TRP A 586 -16.41 -30.32 -36.38
CA TRP A 586 -15.49 -29.32 -36.88
C TRP A 586 -14.20 -29.30 -36.07
N TYR A 587 -13.08 -29.07 -36.74
CA TYR A 587 -11.78 -28.93 -36.13
C TYR A 587 -11.17 -27.57 -36.51
N LEU A 588 -11.08 -26.70 -35.51
CA LEU A 588 -10.47 -25.38 -35.61
C LEU A 588 -8.96 -25.50 -35.36
N LYS A 589 -8.17 -25.33 -36.42
CA LYS A 589 -6.69 -25.47 -36.42
C LYS A 589 -5.97 -24.12 -36.37
N SER A 590 -6.68 -23.03 -36.64
CA SER A 590 -6.19 -21.65 -36.57
C SER A 590 -7.01 -20.81 -35.61
N ASN A 591 -6.42 -19.75 -35.06
CA ASN A 591 -7.14 -18.77 -34.24
C ASN A 591 -8.27 -18.14 -35.07
N LEU A 592 -9.42 -17.91 -34.45
CA LEU A 592 -10.56 -17.25 -35.10
C LEU A 592 -10.86 -15.92 -34.38
N SER A 593 -10.72 -14.81 -35.10
CA SER A 593 -10.93 -13.45 -34.59
C SER A 593 -12.05 -12.74 -35.37
N LEU A 594 -13.22 -12.61 -34.75
CA LEU A 594 -14.37 -11.88 -35.26
C LEU A 594 -14.30 -10.40 -34.90
N ARG A 595 -14.57 -9.51 -35.85
CA ARG A 595 -14.47 -8.06 -35.68
C ARG A 595 -15.58 -7.32 -36.42
N SER A 596 -15.72 -6.03 -36.11
CA SER A 596 -16.49 -5.08 -36.91
C SER A 596 -17.96 -5.45 -37.08
N GLY A 597 -18.64 -5.93 -36.04
CA GLY A 597 -20.09 -6.11 -36.05
C GLY A 597 -20.62 -7.39 -36.67
N VAL A 598 -19.72 -8.30 -37.05
CA VAL A 598 -20.08 -9.59 -37.63
C VAL A 598 -20.69 -10.53 -36.60
N THR A 599 -21.54 -11.45 -37.03
CA THR A 599 -22.17 -12.48 -36.19
C THR A 599 -21.78 -13.88 -36.68
N LEU A 600 -21.18 -14.68 -35.80
CA LEU A 600 -20.95 -16.11 -36.05
C LEU A 600 -22.10 -16.93 -35.44
N ASN A 601 -22.82 -17.66 -36.29
CA ASN A 601 -23.88 -18.57 -35.87
C ASN A 601 -23.36 -20.01 -35.84
N LEU A 602 -23.35 -20.61 -34.65
CA LEU A 602 -22.98 -22.00 -34.41
C LEU A 602 -24.23 -22.75 -34.00
N ASP A 603 -24.87 -23.41 -34.96
CA ASP A 603 -26.10 -24.17 -34.74
C ASP A 603 -25.85 -25.68 -34.89
N LYS A 604 -26.51 -26.49 -34.07
CA LYS A 604 -26.44 -27.96 -34.08
C LYS A 604 -26.73 -28.60 -35.44
N ASN A 605 -27.48 -27.93 -36.30
CA ASN A 605 -27.78 -28.42 -37.65
C ASN A 605 -26.54 -28.39 -38.56
N GLU A 606 -25.54 -27.56 -38.25
CA GLU A 606 -24.27 -27.49 -38.96
C GLU A 606 -23.09 -28.02 -38.15
N ALA A 607 -23.08 -27.77 -36.84
CA ALA A 607 -21.97 -28.14 -35.96
C ALA A 607 -22.53 -28.75 -34.66
N THR A 608 -22.36 -30.05 -34.48
CA THR A 608 -22.64 -30.72 -33.21
C THR A 608 -21.44 -30.65 -32.25
N TRP A 609 -20.22 -30.62 -32.78
CA TRP A 609 -19.00 -30.54 -31.98
C TRP A 609 -17.89 -29.77 -32.68
N ILE A 610 -17.37 -28.73 -32.02
CA ILE A 610 -16.19 -27.98 -32.43
C ILE A 610 -15.03 -28.39 -31.52
N LYS A 611 -14.03 -29.02 -32.12
CA LYS A 611 -12.73 -29.30 -31.52
C LYS A 611 -11.81 -28.11 -31.77
N MET A 612 -11.21 -27.57 -30.74
CA MET A 612 -10.23 -26.50 -30.84
C MET A 612 -8.84 -27.08 -30.61
N ALA A 613 -7.95 -26.96 -31.58
CA ALA A 613 -6.58 -27.49 -31.48
C ALA A 613 -5.87 -26.96 -30.24
N SER A 614 -5.42 -27.86 -29.37
CA SER A 614 -4.76 -27.56 -28.10
C SER A 614 -3.82 -28.70 -27.75
N SER A 615 -2.53 -28.39 -27.60
CA SER A 615 -1.49 -29.35 -27.25
C SER A 615 -0.30 -28.63 -26.62
N LYS A 616 0.70 -29.38 -26.19
CA LYS A 616 2.00 -28.84 -25.74
C LYS A 616 2.69 -27.89 -26.75
N LYS A 617 2.38 -27.99 -28.06
CA LYS A 617 2.93 -27.10 -29.08
C LYS A 617 2.25 -25.73 -29.14
N GLY A 618 1.08 -25.60 -28.54
CA GLY A 618 0.24 -24.42 -28.58
C GLY A 618 -1.24 -24.77 -28.73
N PHE A 619 -2.06 -23.74 -28.68
CA PHE A 619 -3.52 -23.84 -28.73
C PHE A 619 -4.11 -22.72 -29.58
N VAL A 620 -5.35 -22.90 -30.02
CA VAL A 620 -6.12 -21.88 -30.74
C VAL A 620 -7.13 -21.17 -29.84
N PHE A 621 -7.56 -19.98 -30.21
CA PHE A 621 -8.66 -19.27 -29.54
C PHE A 621 -9.79 -18.87 -30.51
N LEU A 622 -10.97 -18.63 -29.94
CA LEU A 622 -12.09 -17.95 -30.61
C LEU A 622 -12.34 -16.61 -29.90
N GLN A 623 -12.06 -15.50 -30.57
CA GLN A 623 -12.23 -14.16 -30.02
C GLN A 623 -13.18 -13.32 -30.86
N ALA A 624 -14.02 -12.50 -30.21
CA ALA A 624 -14.90 -11.56 -30.90
C ALA A 624 -14.84 -10.15 -30.30
N PHE A 625 -14.55 -9.13 -31.13
CA PHE A 625 -14.42 -7.74 -30.72
C PHE A 625 -15.48 -6.88 -31.40
N ASN A 626 -16.41 -6.31 -30.61
CA ASN A 626 -17.58 -5.61 -31.13
C ASN A 626 -18.37 -6.45 -32.15
N ALA A 627 -18.57 -7.73 -31.85
CA ALA A 627 -19.15 -8.75 -32.73
C ALA A 627 -20.07 -9.68 -31.93
N ALA A 628 -20.79 -10.58 -32.59
CA ALA A 628 -21.67 -11.53 -31.93
C ALA A 628 -21.29 -13.00 -32.19
N ILE A 629 -21.53 -13.85 -31.19
CA ILE A 629 -21.43 -15.31 -31.32
C ILE A 629 -22.72 -15.91 -30.77
N TYR A 630 -23.40 -16.74 -31.54
CA TYR A 630 -24.56 -17.50 -31.10
C TYR A 630 -24.23 -18.99 -31.14
N ILE A 631 -24.47 -19.69 -30.04
CA ILE A 631 -24.16 -21.10 -29.88
C ILE A 631 -25.44 -21.83 -29.49
N ASN A 632 -25.93 -22.72 -30.34
CA ASN A 632 -27.19 -23.44 -30.13
C ASN A 632 -27.00 -24.95 -30.30
N GLY A 633 -26.97 -25.69 -29.20
CA GLY A 633 -26.85 -27.15 -29.21
C GLY A 633 -25.47 -27.69 -29.60
N VAL A 634 -24.44 -26.83 -29.55
CA VAL A 634 -23.08 -27.16 -30.01
C VAL A 634 -22.17 -27.48 -28.82
N LYS A 635 -21.38 -28.55 -28.95
CA LYS A 635 -20.29 -28.87 -28.04
C LYS A 635 -19.00 -28.17 -28.48
N ILE A 636 -18.24 -27.57 -27.56
CA ILE A 636 -16.94 -26.95 -27.86
C ILE A 636 -15.90 -27.36 -26.82
N THR A 637 -14.78 -27.92 -27.29
CA THR A 637 -13.71 -28.42 -26.40
C THR A 637 -12.31 -28.20 -26.92
N SER A 638 -11.34 -28.02 -26.02
CA SER A 638 -9.90 -28.16 -26.35
C SER A 638 -9.60 -29.61 -26.73
N TRP A 639 -8.82 -29.82 -27.78
CA TRP A 639 -8.58 -31.13 -28.36
C TRP A 639 -7.11 -31.31 -28.76
N ASP A 640 -6.47 -32.35 -28.24
CA ASP A 640 -5.14 -32.77 -28.66
C ASP A 640 -5.28 -33.87 -29.71
N GLU A 641 -5.03 -33.53 -30.97
CA GLU A 641 -5.12 -34.45 -32.09
C GLU A 641 -4.16 -35.64 -31.99
N LYS A 642 -2.98 -35.46 -31.39
CA LYS A 642 -2.00 -36.55 -31.25
C LYS A 642 -2.44 -37.57 -30.20
N GLN A 643 -3.02 -37.08 -29.11
CA GLN A 643 -3.55 -37.95 -28.05
C GLN A 643 -4.93 -38.50 -28.41
N ASN A 644 -5.62 -37.85 -29.35
CA ASN A 644 -7.00 -38.15 -29.72
C ASN A 644 -7.95 -38.10 -28.52
N ASP A 645 -7.70 -37.18 -27.58
CA ASP A 645 -8.52 -36.89 -26.39
C ASP A 645 -8.58 -35.38 -26.15
N PHE A 646 -9.41 -34.97 -25.19
CA PHE A 646 -9.43 -33.61 -24.69
C PHE A 646 -8.06 -33.20 -24.12
N ASP A 647 -7.70 -31.94 -24.32
CA ASP A 647 -6.53 -31.38 -23.65
C ASP A 647 -6.83 -31.11 -22.17
N ARG A 648 -6.19 -31.89 -21.30
CA ARG A 648 -6.34 -31.83 -19.83
C ARG A 648 -5.19 -31.09 -19.16
N GLU A 649 -4.09 -30.83 -19.86
CA GLU A 649 -2.95 -30.11 -19.29
C GLU A 649 -3.27 -28.62 -19.29
N ILE A 650 -3.05 -27.97 -18.14
CA ILE A 650 -3.42 -26.56 -17.94
C ILE A 650 -2.17 -25.68 -17.93
N LYS A 651 -1.00 -26.27 -17.62
CA LYS A 651 0.25 -25.53 -17.42
C LYS A 651 0.87 -25.02 -18.71
N ASP A 652 0.68 -25.69 -19.84
CA ASP A 652 1.12 -25.27 -21.17
C ASP A 652 0.07 -24.42 -21.91
N GLY A 653 -1.12 -24.30 -21.33
CA GLY A 653 -2.22 -23.48 -21.82
C GLY A 653 -3.23 -24.27 -22.65
N ARG A 654 -4.46 -23.77 -22.71
CA ARG A 654 -5.57 -24.43 -23.42
C ARG A 654 -6.35 -23.46 -24.26
N SER A 655 -7.01 -23.98 -25.28
CA SER A 655 -7.97 -23.22 -26.08
C SER A 655 -9.02 -22.52 -25.24
N TYR A 656 -9.47 -21.35 -25.69
CA TYR A 656 -10.45 -20.53 -24.97
C TYR A 656 -11.30 -19.69 -25.91
N ILE A 657 -12.45 -19.24 -25.40
CA ILE A 657 -13.42 -18.39 -26.09
C ILE A 657 -13.54 -17.05 -25.35
N MET A 658 -13.52 -15.92 -26.06
CA MET A 658 -13.69 -14.62 -25.43
C MET A 658 -14.40 -13.61 -26.33
N VAL A 659 -15.42 -12.93 -25.81
CA VAL A 659 -16.02 -11.76 -26.45
C VAL A 659 -15.69 -10.47 -25.71
N LYS A 660 -15.53 -9.36 -26.45
CA LYS A 660 -14.99 -8.11 -25.93
C LYS A 660 -15.75 -6.86 -26.38
N ASP A 661 -15.85 -5.89 -25.47
CA ASP A 661 -16.43 -4.55 -25.71
C ASP A 661 -17.91 -4.60 -26.12
N ASN A 662 -18.31 -4.00 -27.25
CA ASN A 662 -19.72 -3.93 -27.67
C ASN A 662 -20.20 -5.23 -28.33
N SER A 663 -19.85 -6.36 -27.72
CA SER A 663 -20.12 -7.71 -28.21
C SER A 663 -21.30 -8.36 -27.48
N ARG A 664 -21.96 -9.30 -28.15
CA ARG A 664 -22.99 -10.17 -27.57
C ARG A 664 -22.60 -11.64 -27.75
N MET A 665 -22.75 -12.46 -26.73
CA MET A 665 -22.60 -13.91 -26.91
C MET A 665 -23.74 -14.65 -26.22
N ASP A 666 -24.50 -15.42 -27.01
CA ASP A 666 -25.62 -16.22 -26.51
C ASP A 666 -25.31 -17.72 -26.62
N LEU A 667 -25.67 -18.48 -25.59
CA LEU A 667 -25.51 -19.92 -25.51
C LEU A 667 -26.84 -20.57 -25.14
N TYR A 668 -27.30 -21.52 -25.95
CA TYR A 668 -28.49 -22.32 -25.72
C TYR A 668 -28.14 -23.79 -25.86
N SER A 669 -28.39 -24.59 -24.82
CA SER A 669 -28.14 -26.03 -24.85
C SER A 669 -26.72 -26.41 -25.28
N ALA A 670 -25.73 -25.53 -25.03
CA ALA A 670 -24.35 -25.72 -25.44
C ALA A 670 -23.58 -26.57 -24.42
N ASP A 671 -22.51 -27.22 -24.87
CA ASP A 671 -21.65 -28.05 -24.03
C ASP A 671 -20.19 -27.57 -24.11
N ILE A 672 -19.75 -26.80 -23.12
CA ILE A 672 -18.47 -26.07 -23.14
C ILE A 672 -17.53 -26.72 -22.13
N GLY A 673 -16.48 -27.38 -22.61
CA GLY A 673 -15.60 -28.12 -21.71
C GLY A 673 -14.12 -28.15 -22.06
N TYR A 674 -13.30 -28.42 -21.05
CA TYR A 674 -11.85 -28.53 -21.19
C TYR A 674 -11.14 -27.26 -21.70
N LEU A 675 -11.76 -26.09 -21.55
CA LEU A 675 -11.22 -24.81 -22.03
C LEU A 675 -10.45 -24.06 -20.93
N GLY A 676 -9.47 -23.26 -21.38
CA GLY A 676 -8.84 -22.19 -20.61
C GLY A 676 -7.82 -22.62 -19.55
N TYR A 677 -7.07 -21.64 -19.06
CA TYR A 677 -5.93 -21.80 -18.17
C TYR A 677 -5.68 -20.54 -17.32
N ALA A 678 -4.70 -20.64 -16.41
CA ALA A 678 -4.33 -19.52 -15.55
C ALA A 678 -3.67 -18.39 -16.36
N ARG A 679 -4.23 -17.18 -16.27
CA ARG A 679 -3.68 -15.99 -16.93
C ARG A 679 -2.29 -15.62 -16.38
N THR A 680 -1.36 -15.34 -17.27
CA THR A 680 -0.05 -14.75 -16.97
C THR A 680 -0.09 -13.20 -17.02
N PRO A 681 0.75 -12.48 -16.26
CA PRO A 681 0.67 -11.00 -16.15
C PRO A 681 0.81 -10.25 -17.49
N ASP A 682 1.55 -10.81 -18.42
CA ASP A 682 1.84 -10.30 -19.77
C ASP A 682 0.68 -10.49 -20.76
N LEU A 683 -0.24 -11.41 -20.50
CA LEU A 683 -1.33 -11.72 -21.41
C LEU A 683 -2.48 -10.70 -21.29
N ASN A 684 -2.77 -9.99 -22.38
CA ASN A 684 -3.91 -9.05 -22.48
C ASN A 684 -5.24 -9.74 -22.86
N ALA A 685 -5.41 -11.01 -22.50
CA ALA A 685 -6.63 -11.80 -22.69
C ALA A 685 -7.19 -12.26 -21.33
N SER A 686 -8.37 -12.87 -21.32
CA SER A 686 -8.92 -13.58 -20.15
C SER A 686 -9.14 -15.05 -20.52
N PRO A 687 -8.07 -15.85 -20.60
CA PRO A 687 -8.11 -17.20 -21.17
C PRO A 687 -8.70 -18.22 -20.19
N TYR A 688 -9.66 -17.84 -19.35
CA TYR A 688 -10.10 -18.68 -18.22
C TYR A 688 -11.06 -19.81 -18.63
N GLY A 689 -11.48 -19.87 -19.89
CA GLY A 689 -12.45 -20.84 -20.40
C GLY A 689 -13.27 -20.14 -21.47
N ILE A 690 -14.50 -19.75 -21.10
CA ILE A 690 -15.33 -18.83 -21.87
C ILE A 690 -15.51 -17.51 -21.12
N ALA A 691 -15.31 -16.38 -21.82
CA ALA A 691 -15.23 -15.07 -21.19
C ALA A 691 -15.96 -13.94 -21.92
N TRP A 692 -16.57 -13.04 -21.14
CA TRP A 692 -16.99 -11.71 -21.58
C TRP A 692 -16.07 -10.68 -20.93
N LYS A 693 -15.35 -9.89 -21.71
CA LYS A 693 -14.40 -8.91 -21.15
C LYS A 693 -14.58 -7.51 -21.71
N MET A 694 -14.80 -6.52 -20.86
CA MET A 694 -14.81 -5.12 -21.27
C MET A 694 -13.40 -4.51 -21.24
N SER A 695 -13.04 -3.69 -22.23
CA SER A 695 -11.83 -2.87 -22.17
C SER A 695 -11.96 -1.76 -21.12
N LYS A 696 -10.82 -1.34 -20.54
CA LYS A 696 -10.76 -0.22 -19.59
C LYS A 696 -11.36 1.05 -20.21
N GLY A 697 -12.18 1.77 -19.44
CA GLY A 697 -12.82 3.02 -19.88
C GLY A 697 -14.02 2.86 -20.81
N LYS A 698 -14.48 1.62 -21.07
CA LYS A 698 -15.67 1.36 -21.89
C LYS A 698 -16.96 1.05 -21.10
N LEU A 699 -16.88 0.96 -19.78
CA LEU A 699 -18.05 0.83 -18.91
C LEU A 699 -19.02 1.99 -19.17
N LEU A 700 -20.31 1.69 -19.36
CA LEU A 700 -21.38 2.63 -19.76
C LEU A 700 -21.22 3.28 -21.16
N ASN A 701 -20.10 3.09 -21.85
CA ASN A 701 -19.91 3.59 -23.22
C ASN A 701 -20.30 2.56 -24.29
N THR A 702 -20.24 1.27 -23.93
CA THR A 702 -20.59 0.14 -24.78
C THR A 702 -21.31 -0.92 -23.96
N LEU A 703 -22.12 -1.75 -24.61
CA LEU A 703 -22.82 -2.87 -23.99
C LEU A 703 -22.15 -4.20 -24.33
N LEU A 704 -21.65 -4.86 -23.28
CA LEU A 704 -21.19 -6.25 -23.31
C LEU A 704 -22.22 -7.12 -22.59
N THR A 705 -22.85 -8.06 -23.30
CA THR A 705 -24.00 -8.80 -22.74
C THR A 705 -24.22 -10.16 -23.41
N GLY A 706 -25.26 -10.88 -23.01
CA GLY A 706 -25.62 -12.20 -23.54
C GLY A 706 -26.64 -12.96 -22.71
N GLU A 707 -27.18 -14.03 -23.30
CA GLU A 707 -28.03 -15.02 -22.61
C GLU A 707 -27.35 -16.39 -22.61
N VAL A 708 -27.31 -17.04 -21.46
CA VAL A 708 -26.75 -18.37 -21.28
C VAL A 708 -27.81 -19.28 -20.66
N ILE A 709 -28.37 -20.16 -21.48
CA ILE A 709 -29.55 -20.95 -21.12
C ILE A 709 -29.30 -22.45 -21.36
N ASN A 710 -29.68 -23.27 -20.38
CA ASN A 710 -29.69 -24.74 -20.45
C ASN A 710 -28.35 -25.37 -20.91
N SER A 711 -27.23 -24.71 -20.65
CA SER A 711 -25.91 -25.08 -21.15
C SER A 711 -25.06 -25.74 -20.05
N ARG A 712 -24.01 -26.46 -20.45
CA ARG A 712 -23.07 -27.14 -19.55
C ARG A 712 -21.69 -26.52 -19.65
N PHE A 713 -21.05 -26.30 -18.51
CA PHE A 713 -19.69 -25.78 -18.37
C PHE A 713 -18.90 -26.70 -17.46
N HIS A 714 -17.97 -27.47 -18.03
CA HIS A 714 -17.29 -28.52 -17.26
C HIS A 714 -15.81 -28.71 -17.58
N ASN A 715 -15.00 -29.05 -16.57
CA ASN A 715 -13.54 -29.23 -16.73
C ASN A 715 -12.81 -28.02 -17.35
N ASN A 716 -13.45 -26.85 -17.36
CA ASN A 716 -12.82 -25.59 -17.75
C ASN A 716 -11.95 -25.10 -16.59
N TYR A 717 -11.05 -24.15 -16.85
CA TYR A 717 -10.31 -23.53 -15.76
C TYR A 717 -11.27 -22.78 -14.83
N PHE A 718 -12.02 -21.82 -15.38
CA PHE A 718 -13.29 -21.33 -14.82
C PHE A 718 -14.41 -21.78 -15.75
N GLY A 719 -15.57 -22.17 -15.20
CA GLY A 719 -16.73 -22.53 -16.01
C GLY A 719 -17.13 -21.39 -16.95
N ALA A 720 -17.29 -20.19 -16.42
CA ALA A 720 -17.41 -18.94 -17.18
C ALA A 720 -16.92 -17.71 -16.40
N TYR A 721 -16.45 -16.68 -17.13
CA TYR A 721 -15.91 -15.45 -16.56
C TYR A 721 -16.53 -14.20 -17.20
N THR A 722 -16.83 -13.16 -16.41
CA THR A 722 -17.23 -11.86 -16.95
C THR A 722 -16.48 -10.69 -16.31
N PHE A 723 -16.22 -9.64 -17.09
CA PHE A 723 -15.61 -8.38 -16.66
C PHE A 723 -16.37 -7.22 -17.31
N GLY A 724 -17.07 -6.41 -16.51
CA GLY A 724 -17.86 -5.27 -16.98
C GLY A 724 -19.08 -5.64 -17.84
N ALA A 725 -19.50 -6.91 -17.85
CA ALA A 725 -20.68 -7.31 -18.60
C ALA A 725 -21.95 -6.84 -17.87
N THR A 726 -23.00 -6.45 -18.60
CA THR A 726 -24.21 -5.89 -17.97
C THR A 726 -25.46 -6.61 -18.43
N GLY A 727 -26.37 -6.87 -17.49
CA GLY A 727 -27.71 -7.34 -17.77
C GLY A 727 -27.81 -8.74 -18.37
N MET A 728 -26.88 -9.64 -18.04
CA MET A 728 -26.88 -11.01 -18.59
C MET A 728 -27.91 -11.92 -17.90
N VAL A 729 -28.40 -12.92 -18.65
CA VAL A 729 -29.21 -14.02 -18.13
C VAL A 729 -28.37 -15.29 -18.05
N TRP A 730 -28.38 -15.95 -16.90
CA TRP A 730 -27.84 -17.29 -16.69
C TRP A 730 -28.94 -18.18 -16.15
N ARG A 731 -29.55 -19.00 -17.01
CA ARG A 731 -30.72 -19.81 -16.67
C ARG A 731 -30.54 -21.30 -16.94
N GLY A 732 -30.83 -22.16 -15.96
CA GLY A 732 -30.93 -23.61 -16.23
C GLY A 732 -29.61 -24.31 -16.53
N ASN A 733 -28.47 -23.68 -16.25
CA ASN A 733 -27.15 -24.20 -16.64
C ASN A 733 -26.58 -25.17 -15.61
N LYS A 734 -25.65 -26.03 -16.03
CA LYS A 734 -24.83 -26.87 -15.16
C LYS A 734 -23.37 -26.42 -15.21
N LEU A 735 -22.78 -26.08 -14.06
CA LEU A 735 -21.39 -25.63 -13.95
C LEU A 735 -20.60 -26.52 -12.97
N TYR A 736 -19.82 -27.47 -13.50
CA TYR A 736 -19.30 -28.54 -12.65
C TYR A 736 -17.90 -29.04 -13.01
N ASP A 737 -17.21 -29.64 -12.04
CA ASP A 737 -15.87 -30.20 -12.19
C ASP A 737 -14.85 -29.21 -12.81
N ASN A 738 -15.07 -27.90 -12.64
CA ASN A 738 -14.15 -26.87 -13.11
C ASN A 738 -12.99 -26.71 -12.11
N VAL A 739 -11.82 -26.33 -12.64
CA VAL A 739 -10.57 -26.27 -11.87
C VAL A 739 -10.68 -25.30 -10.69
N ARG A 740 -11.40 -24.19 -10.85
CA ARG A 740 -11.58 -23.19 -9.79
C ARG A 740 -13.04 -22.79 -9.59
N TYR A 741 -13.62 -22.01 -10.49
CA TYR A 741 -14.95 -21.44 -10.29
C TYR A 741 -15.95 -22.03 -11.27
N GLY A 742 -17.22 -22.19 -10.85
CA GLY A 742 -18.31 -22.44 -11.78
C GLY A 742 -18.62 -21.17 -12.59
N LEU A 743 -19.23 -20.17 -11.94
CA LEU A 743 -19.55 -18.86 -12.54
C LEU A 743 -18.81 -17.73 -11.79
N ASP A 744 -17.97 -16.97 -12.49
CA ASP A 744 -17.16 -15.86 -11.92
C ASP A 744 -17.43 -14.49 -12.60
N PRO A 745 -18.56 -13.84 -12.29
CA PRO A 745 -18.76 -12.43 -12.56
C PRO A 745 -17.81 -11.54 -11.77
N HIS A 746 -17.13 -10.64 -12.47
CA HIS A 746 -16.03 -9.87 -11.90
C HIS A 746 -16.03 -8.41 -12.39
N ASP A 747 -15.47 -7.49 -11.60
CA ASP A 747 -15.20 -6.08 -11.96
C ASP A 747 -16.35 -5.40 -12.72
N ASP A 748 -17.36 -4.93 -11.98
CA ASP A 748 -18.50 -4.16 -12.50
C ASP A 748 -19.43 -4.97 -13.43
N SER A 749 -19.47 -6.30 -13.27
CA SER A 749 -20.51 -7.14 -13.88
C SER A 749 -21.83 -7.04 -13.10
N ASN A 750 -22.79 -6.32 -13.68
CA ASN A 750 -23.96 -5.79 -12.97
C ASN A 750 -25.29 -6.18 -13.62
N GLY A 751 -26.37 -6.23 -12.83
CA GLY A 751 -27.71 -6.43 -13.35
C GLY A 751 -28.03 -7.85 -13.82
N PHE A 752 -27.27 -8.86 -13.39
CA PHE A 752 -27.46 -10.23 -13.85
C PHE A 752 -28.69 -10.87 -13.24
N LEU A 753 -29.35 -11.72 -14.03
CA LEU A 753 -30.30 -12.70 -13.55
C LEU A 753 -29.67 -14.08 -13.61
N VAL A 754 -29.33 -14.65 -12.45
CA VAL A 754 -28.77 -15.99 -12.31
C VAL A 754 -29.81 -16.90 -11.67
N GLU A 755 -30.49 -17.72 -12.46
CA GLU A 755 -31.58 -18.55 -11.95
C GLU A 755 -31.63 -20.01 -12.44
N ASN A 756 -32.14 -20.89 -11.59
CA ASN A 756 -32.33 -22.30 -11.93
C ASN A 756 -31.03 -23.03 -12.36
N ASN A 757 -29.85 -22.54 -11.99
CA ASN A 757 -28.57 -23.16 -12.33
C ASN A 757 -28.16 -24.19 -11.26
N VAL A 758 -27.33 -25.15 -11.67
CA VAL A 758 -26.74 -26.16 -10.79
C VAL A 758 -25.21 -26.04 -10.84
N ALA A 759 -24.56 -25.78 -9.71
CA ALA A 759 -23.10 -25.59 -9.65
C ALA A 759 -22.43 -26.48 -8.60
N TYR A 760 -21.63 -27.46 -9.02
CA TYR A 760 -21.10 -28.50 -8.12
C TYR A 760 -19.70 -29.01 -8.43
N ASN A 761 -19.04 -29.57 -7.41
CA ASN A 761 -17.69 -30.16 -7.53
C ASN A 761 -16.62 -29.22 -8.10
N ASN A 762 -16.78 -27.90 -7.99
CA ASN A 762 -15.78 -26.96 -8.48
C ASN A 762 -14.63 -26.82 -7.47
N GLY A 763 -13.41 -26.61 -7.97
CA GLY A 763 -12.19 -26.57 -7.15
C GLY A 763 -12.07 -25.39 -6.18
N ALA A 764 -12.99 -24.42 -6.23
CA ALA A 764 -13.16 -23.33 -5.28
C ALA A 764 -14.66 -23.04 -5.03
N HIS A 765 -15.23 -21.97 -5.61
CA HIS A 765 -16.63 -21.58 -5.40
C HIS A 765 -17.52 -22.09 -6.53
N GLY A 766 -18.78 -22.42 -6.21
CA GLY A 766 -19.79 -22.68 -7.23
C GLY A 766 -20.08 -21.41 -8.04
N ILE A 767 -20.52 -20.35 -7.36
CA ILE A 767 -20.81 -19.04 -7.94
C ILE A 767 -20.06 -17.95 -7.14
N ILE A 768 -19.46 -16.97 -7.81
CA ILE A 768 -18.79 -15.84 -7.17
C ILE A 768 -19.03 -14.54 -7.93
N PHE A 769 -19.40 -13.48 -7.22
CA PHE A 769 -19.49 -12.11 -7.74
C PHE A 769 -18.46 -11.23 -7.03
N SER A 770 -17.43 -10.79 -7.75
CA SER A 770 -16.24 -10.17 -7.16
C SER A 770 -15.89 -8.81 -7.76
N LYS A 771 -15.67 -7.80 -6.90
CA LYS A 771 -15.31 -6.42 -7.25
C LYS A 771 -16.43 -5.64 -7.91
N ARG A 772 -17.26 -4.98 -7.09
CA ARG A 772 -18.31 -4.05 -7.53
C ARG A 772 -19.36 -4.68 -8.43
N CYS A 773 -19.66 -5.96 -8.22
CA CYS A 773 -20.78 -6.61 -8.90
C CYS A 773 -22.08 -6.32 -8.12
N MET A 774 -22.92 -5.47 -8.69
CA MET A 774 -24.08 -4.88 -8.03
C MET A 774 -25.39 -5.13 -8.78
N TYR A 775 -26.49 -5.05 -8.04
CA TYR A 775 -27.86 -5.15 -8.57
C TYR A 775 -28.13 -6.47 -9.29
N ASN A 776 -27.49 -7.56 -8.86
CA ASN A 776 -27.70 -8.89 -9.41
C ASN A 776 -28.77 -9.63 -8.61
N THR A 777 -29.58 -10.44 -9.30
CA THR A 777 -30.55 -11.34 -8.70
C THR A 777 -30.10 -12.78 -8.92
N ILE A 778 -29.85 -13.50 -7.83
CA ILE A 778 -29.42 -14.89 -7.80
C ILE A 778 -30.51 -15.72 -7.13
N ARG A 779 -31.26 -16.50 -7.91
CA ARG A 779 -32.41 -17.23 -7.37
C ARG A 779 -32.63 -18.65 -7.87
N ASN A 780 -33.25 -19.49 -7.06
CA ASN A 780 -33.62 -20.86 -7.46
C ASN A 780 -32.41 -21.72 -7.94
N ASN A 781 -31.18 -21.38 -7.57
CA ASN A 781 -30.01 -22.16 -7.94
C ASN A 781 -29.74 -23.25 -6.91
N TYR A 782 -29.10 -24.34 -7.35
CA TYR A 782 -28.61 -25.39 -6.47
C TYR A 782 -27.08 -25.48 -6.55
N SER A 783 -26.38 -25.14 -5.47
CA SER A 783 -24.92 -25.19 -5.46
C SER A 783 -24.38 -26.07 -4.33
N TYR A 784 -23.71 -27.16 -4.70
CA TYR A 784 -23.32 -28.20 -3.76
C TYR A 784 -21.92 -28.80 -3.97
N ASN A 785 -21.31 -29.30 -2.90
CA ASN A 785 -20.01 -29.99 -2.93
C ASN A 785 -18.88 -29.21 -3.63
N ASN A 786 -18.90 -27.88 -3.57
CA ASN A 786 -17.78 -27.06 -4.03
C ASN A 786 -16.75 -26.94 -2.91
N LYS A 787 -15.46 -26.91 -3.27
CA LYS A 787 -14.36 -26.95 -2.29
C LYS A 787 -14.44 -25.83 -1.24
N LEU A 788 -14.93 -24.65 -1.65
CA LEU A 788 -15.09 -23.48 -0.80
C LEU A 788 -16.57 -23.12 -0.61
N HIS A 789 -17.16 -22.28 -1.44
CA HIS A 789 -18.47 -21.69 -1.11
C HIS A 789 -19.50 -22.06 -2.18
N GLY A 790 -20.75 -22.26 -1.76
CA GLY A 790 -21.85 -22.37 -2.72
C GLY A 790 -21.97 -21.08 -3.52
N ILE A 791 -22.07 -19.96 -2.80
CA ILE A 791 -21.96 -18.60 -3.37
C ILE A 791 -21.07 -17.67 -2.54
N MET A 792 -20.37 -16.75 -3.22
CA MET A 792 -19.63 -15.66 -2.59
C MET A 792 -19.94 -14.30 -3.24
N LEU A 793 -20.26 -13.30 -2.42
CA LEU A 793 -20.21 -11.88 -2.79
C LEU A 793 -18.93 -11.27 -2.19
N HIS A 794 -18.10 -10.64 -3.03
CA HIS A 794 -16.75 -10.23 -2.68
C HIS A 794 -16.43 -8.81 -3.15
N GLU A 795 -15.79 -8.00 -2.30
CA GLU A 795 -15.20 -6.69 -2.66
C GLU A 795 -16.19 -5.67 -3.26
N LYS A 796 -17.04 -5.08 -2.41
CA LYS A 796 -18.05 -4.07 -2.76
C LYS A 796 -19.12 -4.57 -3.74
N SER A 797 -19.37 -5.87 -3.75
CA SER A 797 -20.49 -6.46 -4.48
C SER A 797 -21.77 -6.26 -3.67
N ASP A 798 -22.32 -5.04 -3.78
CA ASP A 798 -23.41 -4.54 -2.95
C ASP A 798 -24.76 -4.55 -3.70
N ASN A 799 -25.87 -4.41 -2.98
CA ASN A 799 -27.22 -4.29 -3.56
C ASN A 799 -27.67 -5.52 -4.36
N ASN A 800 -27.18 -6.72 -4.03
CA ASN A 800 -27.60 -7.96 -4.67
C ASN A 800 -28.71 -8.67 -3.88
N ILE A 801 -29.46 -9.52 -4.57
CA ILE A 801 -30.49 -10.39 -3.98
C ILE A 801 -30.08 -11.85 -4.18
N ILE A 802 -30.01 -12.61 -3.08
CA ILE A 802 -29.80 -14.06 -3.08
C ILE A 802 -31.06 -14.70 -2.49
N GLU A 803 -31.91 -15.29 -3.33
CA GLU A 803 -33.20 -15.82 -2.87
C GLU A 803 -33.57 -17.22 -3.36
N ASN A 804 -34.30 -18.00 -2.56
CA ASN A 804 -34.84 -19.30 -2.98
C ASN A 804 -33.78 -20.31 -3.49
N ASN A 805 -32.52 -20.18 -3.09
CA ASN A 805 -31.45 -21.09 -3.51
C ASN A 805 -31.27 -22.24 -2.52
N ILE A 806 -30.68 -23.33 -3.00
CA ILE A 806 -30.23 -24.46 -2.18
C ILE A 806 -28.70 -24.49 -2.15
N PHE A 807 -28.11 -24.47 -0.95
CA PHE A 807 -26.66 -24.54 -0.76
C PHE A 807 -26.28 -25.71 0.15
N GLU A 808 -25.50 -26.67 -0.36
CA GLU A 808 -25.26 -27.93 0.34
C GLU A 808 -23.81 -28.46 0.31
N GLY A 809 -23.29 -28.95 1.43
CA GLY A 809 -22.01 -29.68 1.43
C GLY A 809 -20.77 -28.84 1.11
N ASN A 810 -20.86 -27.50 1.17
CA ASN A 810 -19.75 -26.58 0.93
C ASN A 810 -19.05 -26.17 2.25
N MET A 811 -17.90 -25.48 2.18
CA MET A 811 -17.29 -24.84 3.36
C MET A 811 -18.19 -23.73 3.92
N ASN A 812 -18.73 -22.86 3.06
CA ASN A 812 -19.82 -21.96 3.45
C ASN A 812 -20.94 -22.11 2.42
N GLY A 813 -22.20 -22.15 2.86
CA GLY A 813 -23.31 -22.05 1.91
C GLY A 813 -23.25 -20.72 1.16
N ILE A 814 -23.29 -19.63 1.94
CA ILE A 814 -23.22 -18.24 1.45
C ILE A 814 -22.08 -17.52 2.16
N ALA A 815 -21.25 -16.78 1.42
CA ALA A 815 -20.21 -15.91 1.99
C ALA A 815 -20.36 -14.46 1.49
N LEU A 816 -20.48 -13.52 2.43
CA LEU A 816 -20.45 -12.08 2.19
C LEU A 816 -19.13 -11.53 2.73
N TRP A 817 -18.28 -11.02 1.84
CA TRP A 817 -16.93 -10.53 2.17
C TRP A 817 -16.74 -9.13 1.61
N ARG A 818 -16.71 -8.13 2.50
CA ARG A 818 -16.76 -6.72 2.10
C ARG A 818 -17.92 -6.45 1.13
N ALA A 819 -19.09 -6.98 1.45
CA ALA A 819 -20.30 -6.88 0.62
C ALA A 819 -21.46 -6.41 1.51
N SER A 820 -21.98 -5.22 1.21
CA SER A 820 -22.97 -4.51 2.03
C SER A 820 -24.30 -4.32 1.28
N ASN A 821 -25.36 -4.01 2.00
CA ASN A 821 -26.68 -3.73 1.40
C ASN A 821 -27.24 -4.87 0.54
N ASN A 822 -26.91 -6.13 0.85
CA ASN A 822 -27.45 -7.29 0.14
C ASN A 822 -28.65 -7.89 0.89
N ILE A 823 -29.55 -8.52 0.14
CA ILE A 823 -30.68 -9.27 0.67
C ILE A 823 -30.41 -10.76 0.47
N VAL A 824 -30.42 -11.52 1.54
CA VAL A 824 -30.28 -12.99 1.54
C VAL A 824 -31.56 -13.56 2.14
N ARG A 825 -32.44 -14.13 1.31
CA ARG A 825 -33.76 -14.57 1.78
C ARG A 825 -34.27 -15.90 1.26
N ASN A 826 -35.12 -16.59 2.00
CA ASN A 826 -35.79 -17.81 1.53
C ASN A 826 -34.84 -18.92 1.03
N ASN A 827 -33.58 -18.95 1.44
CA ASN A 827 -32.64 -19.97 1.00
C ASN A 827 -32.67 -21.21 1.91
N ILE A 828 -32.46 -22.39 1.34
CA ILE A 828 -32.25 -23.65 2.07
C ILE A 828 -30.75 -23.93 2.11
N ILE A 829 -30.18 -23.95 3.31
CA ILE A 829 -28.73 -24.06 3.52
C ILE A 829 -28.47 -25.24 4.44
N ARG A 830 -27.88 -26.33 3.93
CA ARG A 830 -27.76 -27.58 4.69
C ARG A 830 -26.39 -28.24 4.60
N ASN A 831 -25.97 -28.91 5.66
CA ASN A 831 -24.77 -29.77 5.66
C ASN A 831 -23.46 -29.04 5.24
N ASN A 832 -23.38 -27.72 5.41
CA ASN A 832 -22.17 -26.94 5.13
C ASN A 832 -21.28 -26.86 6.39
N LYS A 833 -20.01 -26.43 6.27
CA LYS A 833 -19.21 -26.15 7.48
C LYS A 833 -19.75 -24.92 8.23
N HIS A 834 -20.09 -23.85 7.52
CA HIS A 834 -20.95 -22.77 8.02
C HIS A 834 -22.11 -22.54 7.05
N GLY A 835 -23.28 -22.09 7.54
CA GLY A 835 -24.41 -21.75 6.70
C GLY A 835 -24.18 -20.45 5.93
N ILE A 836 -24.35 -19.32 6.62
CA ILE A 836 -24.13 -17.96 6.10
C ILE A 836 -22.97 -17.32 6.87
N ARG A 837 -21.95 -16.87 6.15
CA ARG A 837 -20.80 -16.16 6.71
C ARG A 837 -20.78 -14.72 6.24
N VAL A 838 -20.70 -13.77 7.17
CA VAL A 838 -20.67 -12.32 6.92
C VAL A 838 -19.41 -11.75 7.58
N THR A 839 -18.54 -11.13 6.79
CA THR A 839 -17.21 -10.72 7.26
C THR A 839 -16.66 -9.48 6.56
N VAL A 840 -15.63 -8.87 7.15
CA VAL A 840 -14.84 -7.77 6.59
C VAL A 840 -15.72 -6.61 6.16
N GLU A 841 -16.21 -5.80 7.10
CA GLU A 841 -17.00 -4.58 6.80
C GLU A 841 -18.24 -4.84 5.93
N SER A 842 -18.80 -6.06 5.97
CA SER A 842 -20.08 -6.39 5.32
C SER A 842 -21.22 -5.91 6.22
N ARG A 843 -21.76 -4.73 5.93
CA ARG A 843 -22.74 -4.05 6.78
C ARG A 843 -24.10 -3.92 6.09
N GLU A 844 -25.13 -3.67 6.88
CA GLU A 844 -26.47 -3.34 6.37
C GLU A 844 -27.06 -4.41 5.43
N ASN A 845 -26.66 -5.68 5.61
CA ASN A 845 -27.28 -6.79 4.91
C ASN A 845 -28.53 -7.25 5.66
N ILE A 846 -29.53 -7.70 4.90
CA ILE A 846 -30.76 -8.29 5.42
C ILE A 846 -30.70 -9.80 5.16
N ILE A 847 -30.75 -10.59 6.23
CA ILE A 847 -30.73 -12.04 6.21
C ILE A 847 -32.05 -12.52 6.80
N GLU A 848 -32.98 -12.96 5.95
CA GLU A 848 -34.34 -13.27 6.39
C GLU A 848 -34.97 -14.53 5.79
N TYR A 849 -35.87 -15.18 6.52
CA TYR A 849 -36.61 -16.35 6.01
C TYR A 849 -35.73 -17.52 5.50
N ASN A 850 -34.45 -17.59 5.90
CA ASN A 850 -33.58 -18.68 5.48
C ASN A 850 -33.75 -19.89 6.41
N ARG A 851 -33.71 -21.10 5.85
CA ARG A 851 -33.69 -22.36 6.60
C ARG A 851 -32.29 -22.95 6.59
N ILE A 852 -31.64 -22.96 7.74
CA ILE A 852 -30.24 -23.35 7.93
C ILE A 852 -30.15 -24.59 8.81
N THR A 853 -29.76 -25.73 8.25
CA THR A 853 -29.82 -27.02 8.95
C THR A 853 -28.51 -27.79 8.93
N GLY A 854 -28.08 -28.32 10.08
CA GLY A 854 -26.96 -29.27 10.12
C GLY A 854 -25.60 -28.69 9.73
N SER A 855 -25.37 -27.38 9.95
CA SER A 855 -24.04 -26.80 9.74
C SER A 855 -23.06 -27.36 10.77
N ARG A 856 -21.88 -27.83 10.34
CA ARG A 856 -20.89 -28.47 11.24
C ARG A 856 -20.42 -27.52 12.34
N LEU A 857 -20.39 -26.23 12.06
CA LEU A 857 -20.09 -25.17 13.02
C LEU A 857 -21.30 -24.21 13.11
N TYR A 858 -21.28 -23.12 12.38
CA TYR A 858 -22.18 -22.00 12.64
C TYR A 858 -23.26 -21.90 11.57
N GLY A 859 -24.52 -21.73 11.99
CA GLY A 859 -25.62 -21.44 11.08
C GLY A 859 -25.42 -20.08 10.41
N ILE A 860 -25.37 -19.01 11.19
CA ILE A 860 -25.02 -17.65 10.75
C ILE A 860 -23.80 -17.16 11.54
N TYR A 861 -22.76 -16.67 10.86
CA TYR A 861 -21.50 -16.25 11.47
C TYR A 861 -21.07 -14.84 11.05
N LEU A 862 -20.99 -13.91 12.01
CA LEU A 862 -20.60 -12.52 11.82
C LEU A 862 -19.27 -12.20 12.54
N TYR A 863 -18.26 -11.72 11.82
CA TYR A 863 -16.96 -11.30 12.37
C TYR A 863 -16.29 -10.19 11.53
N GLU A 864 -15.16 -9.65 11.99
CA GLU A 864 -14.37 -8.62 11.28
C GLU A 864 -15.21 -7.41 10.81
N ASP A 865 -15.83 -6.72 11.78
CA ASP A 865 -16.57 -5.45 11.55
C ASP A 865 -17.79 -5.56 10.62
N ALA A 866 -18.35 -6.77 10.46
CA ALA A 866 -19.68 -7.04 9.93
C ALA A 866 -20.79 -6.56 10.89
N ASP A 867 -20.85 -5.26 11.08
CA ASP A 867 -21.78 -4.56 11.98
C ASP A 867 -23.11 -4.23 11.26
N LYS A 868 -24.16 -3.90 12.02
CA LYS A 868 -25.42 -3.34 11.49
C LYS A 868 -26.15 -4.23 10.49
N ASN A 869 -26.06 -5.55 10.64
CA ASN A 869 -26.83 -6.48 9.83
C ASN A 869 -28.16 -6.82 10.53
N ILE A 870 -29.20 -7.10 9.72
CA ILE A 870 -30.52 -7.53 10.19
C ILE A 870 -30.64 -9.02 9.92
N ILE A 871 -30.84 -9.81 10.97
CA ILE A 871 -31.03 -11.26 10.95
C ILE A 871 -32.41 -11.54 11.52
N GLN A 872 -33.38 -11.80 10.66
CA GLN A 872 -34.77 -11.96 11.10
C GLN A 872 -35.52 -13.12 10.46
N GLU A 873 -36.51 -13.69 11.13
CA GLU A 873 -37.39 -14.71 10.53
C GLU A 873 -36.65 -15.96 9.99
N ASN A 874 -35.41 -16.23 10.41
CA ASN A 874 -34.67 -17.40 9.96
C ASN A 874 -34.97 -18.62 10.85
N ILE A 875 -34.92 -19.80 10.25
CA ILE A 875 -34.99 -21.08 10.97
C ILE A 875 -33.59 -21.69 10.98
N ALA A 876 -33.00 -21.88 12.16
CA ALA A 876 -31.70 -22.53 12.32
C ALA A 876 -31.83 -23.79 13.21
N LEU A 877 -31.64 -24.96 12.60
CA LEU A 877 -31.89 -26.27 13.23
C LEU A 877 -30.62 -27.16 13.23
N GLY A 878 -30.26 -27.74 14.37
CA GLY A 878 -29.23 -28.79 14.39
C GLY A 878 -27.80 -28.33 14.05
N ASN A 879 -27.45 -27.07 14.33
CA ASN A 879 -26.11 -26.51 14.12
C ASN A 879 -25.30 -26.54 15.45
N ASP A 880 -23.98 -26.36 15.40
CA ASP A 880 -23.20 -26.17 16.63
C ASP A 880 -23.57 -24.84 17.31
N SER A 881 -23.58 -23.74 16.55
CA SER A 881 -24.21 -22.49 17.01
C SER A 881 -25.17 -22.01 15.94
N ALA A 882 -26.43 -21.74 16.30
CA ALA A 882 -27.42 -21.26 15.34
C ALA A 882 -27.00 -19.90 14.77
N ILE A 883 -26.66 -18.96 15.66
CA ILE A 883 -26.13 -17.63 15.32
C ILE A 883 -24.90 -17.32 16.18
N TYR A 884 -23.76 -17.02 15.55
CA TYR A 884 -22.49 -16.68 16.20
C TYR A 884 -22.05 -15.27 15.80
N ILE A 885 -21.89 -14.38 16.77
CA ILE A 885 -21.63 -12.96 16.52
C ILE A 885 -20.39 -12.48 17.30
N LYS A 886 -19.46 -11.86 16.57
CA LYS A 886 -18.29 -11.13 17.09
C LYS A 886 -18.34 -9.62 16.84
N THR A 887 -19.44 -9.13 16.30
CA THR A 887 -19.63 -7.76 15.77
C THR A 887 -20.78 -7.05 16.48
N LYS A 888 -20.92 -5.75 16.25
CA LYS A 888 -21.82 -4.88 17.03
C LYS A 888 -23.00 -4.36 16.23
N GLU A 889 -24.00 -3.85 16.94
CA GLU A 889 -25.13 -3.11 16.37
C GLU A 889 -25.99 -3.95 15.39
N ASN A 890 -25.96 -5.28 15.48
CA ASN A 890 -26.81 -6.16 14.67
C ASN A 890 -28.18 -6.36 15.33
N ILE A 891 -29.20 -6.61 14.51
CA ILE A 891 -30.56 -6.93 14.95
C ILE A 891 -30.83 -8.41 14.71
N ILE A 892 -31.16 -9.15 15.76
CA ILE A 892 -31.50 -10.57 15.73
C ILE A 892 -32.92 -10.71 16.24
N SER A 893 -33.88 -10.85 15.33
CA SER A 893 -35.30 -10.80 15.73
C SER A 893 -36.19 -11.83 15.05
N ARG A 894 -37.19 -12.38 15.74
CA ARG A 894 -38.17 -13.32 15.15
C ARG A 894 -37.58 -14.57 14.51
N ASN A 895 -36.37 -14.99 14.91
CA ASN A 895 -35.77 -16.23 14.42
C ASN A 895 -36.25 -17.44 15.24
N THR A 896 -36.31 -18.62 14.62
CA THR A 896 -36.54 -19.91 15.29
C THR A 896 -35.22 -20.70 15.33
N LEU A 897 -34.64 -20.82 16.53
CA LEU A 897 -33.32 -21.42 16.78
C LEU A 897 -33.49 -22.68 17.63
N GLU A 898 -33.55 -23.84 16.97
CA GLU A 898 -33.99 -25.10 17.57
C GLU A 898 -32.93 -26.21 17.50
N ASN A 899 -32.83 -27.05 18.54
CA ASN A 899 -31.97 -28.24 18.56
C ASN A 899 -30.50 -27.99 18.17
N ASN A 900 -29.98 -26.77 18.41
CA ASN A 900 -28.56 -26.46 18.20
C ASN A 900 -27.79 -26.77 19.49
N ARG A 901 -26.44 -26.82 19.44
CA ARG A 901 -25.69 -26.82 20.69
C ARG A 901 -25.86 -25.49 21.42
N ILE A 902 -25.79 -24.37 20.69
CA ILE A 902 -26.04 -23.02 21.20
C ILE A 902 -27.02 -22.28 20.28
N GLY A 903 -28.03 -21.62 20.84
CA GLY A 903 -28.95 -20.78 20.07
C GLY A 903 -28.25 -19.52 19.53
N VAL A 904 -27.90 -18.58 20.42
CA VAL A 904 -27.16 -17.36 20.08
C VAL A 904 -25.86 -17.28 20.88
N TYR A 905 -24.72 -17.10 20.19
CA TYR A 905 -23.41 -16.95 20.79
C TYR A 905 -22.86 -15.53 20.53
N PHE A 906 -22.58 -14.78 21.59
CA PHE A 906 -21.84 -13.52 21.53
C PHE A 906 -20.41 -13.65 22.07
N LEU A 907 -19.42 -13.17 21.31
CA LEU A 907 -18.01 -13.20 21.69
C LEU A 907 -17.33 -11.83 21.52
N GLU A 908 -16.36 -11.54 22.40
CA GLU A 908 -15.40 -10.42 22.25
C GLU A 908 -16.09 -9.05 22.10
N LYS A 909 -16.06 -8.45 20.90
CA LYS A 909 -16.53 -7.10 20.57
C LYS A 909 -18.03 -7.02 20.29
N ALA A 910 -18.77 -8.11 20.51
CA ALA A 910 -20.19 -8.19 20.18
C ALA A 910 -21.11 -7.42 21.15
N GLY A 911 -20.97 -6.09 21.21
CA GLY A 911 -21.80 -5.20 22.01
C GLY A 911 -22.93 -4.52 21.21
N ASN A 912 -23.93 -3.99 21.91
CA ASN A 912 -25.05 -3.23 21.34
C ASN A 912 -25.85 -3.98 20.25
N ASN A 913 -25.86 -5.31 20.27
CA ASN A 913 -26.73 -6.11 19.41
C ASN A 913 -28.11 -6.24 20.07
N ILE A 914 -29.18 -6.21 19.27
CA ILE A 914 -30.55 -6.37 19.76
C ILE A 914 -30.99 -7.82 19.52
N VAL A 915 -31.42 -8.51 20.56
CA VAL A 915 -31.99 -9.87 20.46
C VAL A 915 -33.42 -9.85 20.97
N SER A 916 -34.39 -9.96 20.08
CA SER A 916 -35.81 -9.83 20.45
C SER A 916 -36.74 -10.79 19.71
N GLU A 917 -37.83 -11.20 20.33
CA GLU A 917 -38.89 -11.97 19.65
C GLU A 917 -38.44 -13.32 19.03
N ASN A 918 -37.28 -13.85 19.42
CA ASN A 918 -36.80 -15.14 18.89
C ASN A 918 -37.40 -16.32 19.68
N LYS A 919 -37.67 -17.43 18.99
CA LYS A 919 -37.98 -18.73 19.59
C LYS A 919 -36.69 -19.55 19.68
N ILE A 920 -36.13 -19.69 20.88
CA ILE A 920 -34.85 -20.36 21.13
C ILE A 920 -35.12 -21.61 21.98
N LEU A 921 -35.22 -22.76 21.33
CA LEU A 921 -35.86 -23.95 21.89
C LEU A 921 -34.92 -25.17 21.84
N TYR A 922 -34.97 -26.03 22.86
CA TYR A 922 -34.34 -27.36 22.85
C TYR A 922 -32.81 -27.37 22.58
N ASN A 923 -32.09 -26.29 22.86
CA ASN A 923 -30.65 -26.24 22.60
C ASN A 923 -29.85 -27.02 23.68
N THR A 924 -28.90 -27.85 23.25
CA THR A 924 -28.28 -28.88 24.10
C THR A 924 -27.27 -28.33 25.12
N SER A 925 -26.78 -27.10 24.93
CA SER A 925 -25.91 -26.41 25.90
C SER A 925 -26.51 -25.11 26.42
N TYR A 926 -26.81 -24.15 25.53
CA TYR A 926 -27.27 -22.82 25.92
C TYR A 926 -28.30 -22.26 24.94
N GLY A 927 -29.33 -21.55 25.43
CA GLY A 927 -30.19 -20.73 24.59
C GLY A 927 -29.42 -19.51 24.07
N ILE A 928 -29.00 -18.63 24.98
CA ILE A 928 -28.14 -17.48 24.71
C ILE A 928 -26.88 -17.58 25.57
N TYR A 929 -25.71 -17.53 24.94
CA TYR A 929 -24.41 -17.50 25.61
C TYR A 929 -23.66 -16.22 25.24
N THR A 930 -23.23 -15.46 26.24
CA THR A 930 -22.41 -14.26 26.04
C THR A 930 -21.08 -14.35 26.79
N LYS A 931 -19.99 -14.08 26.05
CA LYS A 931 -18.62 -13.91 26.55
C LYS A 931 -18.01 -12.64 25.95
N THR A 932 -18.49 -11.48 26.36
CA THR A 932 -18.02 -10.16 25.90
C THR A 932 -17.29 -9.40 27.02
N ASN A 933 -16.64 -8.29 26.68
CA ASN A 933 -15.86 -7.50 27.63
C ASN A 933 -16.72 -6.82 28.73
N SER A 934 -17.98 -6.50 28.43
CA SER A 934 -18.90 -5.85 29.38
C SER A 934 -19.95 -6.80 29.98
N GLY A 935 -19.96 -8.09 29.62
CA GLY A 935 -20.97 -9.05 30.09
C GLY A 935 -22.26 -9.00 29.25
N LEU A 936 -23.41 -8.78 29.88
CA LEU A 936 -24.70 -8.62 29.18
C LEU A 936 -24.82 -7.16 28.68
N SER A 937 -24.27 -6.89 27.50
CA SER A 937 -24.32 -5.56 26.84
C SER A 937 -25.26 -5.49 25.64
N ASN A 938 -26.02 -6.57 25.41
CA ASN A 938 -26.95 -6.71 24.30
C ASN A 938 -28.37 -6.73 24.87
N PRO A 939 -29.25 -5.79 24.49
CA PRO A 939 -30.66 -5.83 24.88
C PRO A 939 -31.31 -7.16 24.51
N THR A 940 -31.84 -7.86 25.51
CA THR A 940 -32.64 -9.08 25.34
C THR A 940 -34.04 -8.79 25.84
N ALA A 941 -35.03 -8.70 24.94
CA ALA A 941 -36.42 -8.44 25.31
C ALA A 941 -37.34 -9.33 24.48
N SER A 942 -38.36 -9.92 25.12
CA SER A 942 -39.42 -10.67 24.43
C SER A 942 -38.99 -11.95 23.66
N ASN A 943 -37.95 -12.66 24.07
CA ASN A 943 -37.60 -13.96 23.47
C ASN A 943 -38.30 -15.13 24.20
N VAL A 944 -38.73 -16.15 23.45
CA VAL A 944 -39.26 -17.40 24.00
C VAL A 944 -38.11 -18.40 24.13
N LEU A 945 -37.72 -18.70 25.37
CA LEU A 945 -36.69 -19.68 25.73
C LEU A 945 -37.37 -20.88 26.37
N TYR A 946 -37.22 -22.07 25.80
CA TYR A 946 -37.89 -23.27 26.30
C TYR A 946 -37.03 -24.52 26.14
N ARG A 947 -36.90 -25.29 27.23
CA ARG A 947 -36.18 -26.58 27.28
C ARG A 947 -34.74 -26.52 26.72
N ASN A 948 -34.07 -25.38 26.85
CA ASN A 948 -32.62 -25.34 26.67
C ASN A 948 -31.94 -25.92 27.92
N ARG A 949 -30.75 -26.51 27.79
CA ARG A 949 -30.01 -26.99 28.99
C ARG A 949 -29.76 -25.85 29.99
N LYS A 950 -29.49 -24.64 29.49
CA LYS A 950 -29.49 -23.38 30.23
C LYS A 950 -30.00 -22.27 29.31
N ASP A 951 -30.95 -21.46 29.75
CA ASP A 951 -31.56 -20.46 28.87
C ASP A 951 -30.62 -19.29 28.55
N ILE A 952 -30.04 -18.64 29.56
CA ILE A 952 -29.10 -17.53 29.37
C ILE A 952 -27.88 -17.71 30.27
N VAL A 953 -26.68 -17.59 29.70
CA VAL A 953 -25.41 -17.56 30.45
C VAL A 953 -24.56 -16.39 30.00
N ALA A 954 -24.15 -15.56 30.95
CA ALA A 954 -23.24 -14.45 30.74
C ALA A 954 -21.95 -14.62 31.52
N ARG A 955 -20.81 -14.49 30.83
CA ARG A 955 -19.48 -14.46 31.42
C ARG A 955 -18.75 -13.23 30.94
N LYS A 956 -18.03 -12.56 31.85
CA LYS A 956 -17.05 -11.56 31.41
C LYS A 956 -15.93 -12.28 30.66
N SER A 957 -15.60 -11.78 29.48
CA SER A 957 -14.39 -12.18 28.76
C SER A 957 -13.18 -11.89 29.65
N LYS A 958 -12.46 -12.91 30.12
CA LYS A 958 -11.08 -12.72 30.59
C LYS A 958 -10.29 -12.30 29.35
N THR A 959 -9.97 -11.02 29.24
CA THR A 959 -8.95 -10.55 28.31
C THR A 959 -7.70 -11.39 28.55
N LEU A 960 -7.23 -12.10 27.52
CA LEU A 960 -5.86 -12.61 27.45
C LEU A 960 -4.94 -11.39 27.39
N ILE A 961 -4.63 -10.86 28.57
CA ILE A 961 -3.34 -10.28 28.87
C ILE A 961 -2.60 -11.41 29.59
N ASP A 962 -1.91 -12.25 28.81
CA ASP A 962 -0.68 -12.95 29.21
C ASP A 962 -0.34 -13.99 28.13
N HIS A 963 0.59 -13.62 27.25
CA HIS A 963 1.65 -14.47 26.72
C HIS A 963 2.59 -13.63 25.84
N GLN A 964 3.70 -13.20 26.45
CA GLN A 964 5.10 -13.19 25.96
C GLN A 964 5.92 -12.35 26.98
N ASN A 965 7.00 -12.76 27.66
CA ASN A 965 8.00 -13.82 27.50
C ASN A 965 8.30 -14.30 26.08
#